data_AF-A0A5N8YE96-F1
#
_entry.id   AF-A0A5N8YE96-F1
#
_cell.length_a   1.000
_cell.length_b   1.000
_cell.length_c   1.000
_cell.angle_alpha   90.00
_cell.angle_beta   90.00
_cell.angle_gamma   90.00
#
_symmetry.space_group_name_H-M   'P 1'
#
loop_
_entity.id
_entity.type
_entity.pdbx_description
1 polymer ?
#
loop_
_entity_poly.entity_id
_entity_poly.type
_entity_poly.pdbx_seq_one_letter_code
_entity_poly.pdbx_strand_id
1 'polypeptide(L)'
;MRTMISAYTRGVNEFIESDAPLPVEYKLIEIKPEKWEDWHCVLVYKVRNTAEGSFQAKLWLARLAQEIGPERVARISTGSQPKALMTVPPGAEYSGPALNAIQELTEVVNATASLLETDGGSNGWAISGDRTVSGLPLVAGDSHRGLEVPNVYYQIHLKGPSCQILGYSIPGVPMAMHFAHNDYVGWGMTHGGADTQDLFVEQLRYSSGRVEYLYKGEWLEAANNIEKIYVRNGQSEEVTVIETRHGPIIAGSLDSGWGLAISDPGSGVGTEWLDAAYRAMRARSADELETAFATWTDRVNNYPYADVNGNFGYLFKGRVPSRSDVNGWGPVPGWSGDYEWDGFIPNSELPRSKNPDSGWVVTCNQRVVDHDYQHYLTHMYGTDYRARRVRDRIEQISRRKATVADMSAIHADTTSIPAITLSAAIAKLPQLDDLYLSAAQIVKDWDHDLREDSAAAAIYQASSREISKLLAIRAYGALSGGVTGVTVDAGAEDHLRRQLKPDFIRRLNDDSLSDAGYGFETEDLVEAGFKAGVDYLVTRYGAQMKKWRWGEMHQTDHMHPLSSSFPESAYKLNPPRVAAPGDSDVPFASGSPTTAEFSIKTGPINRYIHDPSNWSNGRWIVPLGSSGHPASPHFSDQQAMWANVETIPQLWDWGVISEDAESIQRLSTS
;
A
#
# COMPACT_ATOMS: atom_id res chain seq x y z
N MET A 1 18.00 -12.90 18.51
CA MET A 1 17.63 -12.95 17.09
C MET A 1 18.16 -14.19 16.37
N ARG A 2 19.46 -14.33 16.06
CA ARG A 2 20.01 -15.45 15.25
C ARG A 2 19.47 -16.84 15.60
N THR A 3 19.45 -17.21 16.88
CA THR A 3 18.90 -18.50 17.34
C THR A 3 17.46 -18.76 16.91
N MET A 4 16.62 -17.72 16.86
CA MET A 4 15.22 -17.80 16.42
C MET A 4 15.14 -18.05 14.91
N ILE A 5 15.99 -17.39 14.12
CA ILE A 5 16.11 -17.62 12.68
C ILE A 5 16.57 -19.06 12.43
N SER A 6 17.66 -19.50 13.05
CA SER A 6 18.16 -20.86 12.87
C SER A 6 17.16 -21.93 13.33
N ALA A 7 16.34 -21.64 14.34
CA ALA A 7 15.27 -22.54 14.77
C ALA A 7 14.14 -22.64 13.72
N TYR A 8 13.74 -21.51 13.14
CA TYR A 8 12.77 -21.48 12.04
C TYR A 8 13.29 -22.24 10.82
N THR A 9 14.53 -21.98 10.40
CA THR A 9 15.20 -22.70 9.31
C THR A 9 15.20 -24.21 9.52
N ARG A 10 15.52 -24.68 10.74
CA ARG A 10 15.44 -26.11 11.06
C ARG A 10 14.03 -26.65 10.92
N GLY A 11 13.01 -25.95 11.40
CA GLY A 11 11.61 -26.36 11.27
C GLY A 11 11.15 -26.49 9.81
N VAL A 12 11.54 -25.52 8.96
CA VAL A 12 11.25 -25.58 7.51
C VAL A 12 11.95 -26.78 6.87
N ASN A 13 13.22 -26.99 7.18
CA ASN A 13 13.98 -28.12 6.62
C ASN A 13 13.48 -29.48 7.10
N GLU A 14 13.07 -29.60 8.36
CA GLU A 14 12.44 -30.82 8.88
C GLU A 14 11.17 -31.16 8.09
N PHE A 15 10.34 -30.15 7.75
CA PHE A 15 9.18 -30.36 6.89
C PHE A 15 9.58 -30.78 5.47
N ILE A 16 10.56 -30.11 4.86
CA ILE A 16 11.06 -30.43 3.51
C ILE A 16 11.63 -31.86 3.43
N GLU A 17 12.34 -32.29 4.48
CA GLU A 17 12.98 -33.60 4.56
C GLU A 17 12.02 -34.72 5.03
N SER A 18 10.80 -34.38 5.45
CA SER A 18 9.77 -35.33 5.88
C SER A 18 9.01 -35.98 4.72
N ASP A 19 8.19 -36.99 5.04
CA ASP A 19 7.25 -37.63 4.10
C ASP A 19 5.93 -36.85 3.89
N ALA A 20 5.82 -35.63 4.47
CA ALA A 20 4.64 -34.80 4.28
C ALA A 20 4.47 -34.41 2.79
N PRO A 21 3.22 -34.33 2.29
CA PRO A 21 2.99 -33.91 0.92
C PRO A 21 3.46 -32.47 0.72
N LEU A 22 4.24 -32.24 -0.34
CA LEU A 22 4.66 -30.91 -0.75
C LEU A 22 3.47 -30.10 -1.28
N PRO A 23 3.53 -28.75 -1.18
CA PRO A 23 2.57 -27.87 -1.82
C PRO A 23 2.36 -28.19 -3.31
N VAL A 24 1.14 -27.97 -3.82
CA VAL A 24 0.72 -28.36 -5.18
C VAL A 24 1.58 -27.74 -6.28
N GLU A 25 2.16 -26.57 -6.00
CA GLU A 25 3.05 -25.81 -6.87
C GLU A 25 4.25 -26.66 -7.30
N TYR A 26 4.88 -27.35 -6.35
CA TYR A 26 6.03 -28.24 -6.60
C TYR A 26 5.67 -29.42 -7.50
N LYS A 27 4.44 -29.91 -7.41
CA LYS A 27 3.93 -30.94 -8.31
C LYS A 27 3.66 -30.39 -9.72
N LEU A 28 3.04 -29.22 -9.83
CA LEU A 28 2.70 -28.60 -11.13
C LEU A 28 3.96 -28.26 -11.93
N ILE A 29 4.99 -27.75 -11.26
CA ILE A 29 6.24 -27.39 -11.91
C ILE A 29 7.25 -28.54 -11.90
N GLU A 30 6.94 -29.70 -11.33
CA GLU A 30 7.82 -30.88 -11.28
C GLU A 30 9.21 -30.62 -10.68
N ILE A 31 9.28 -29.88 -9.56
CA ILE A 31 10.52 -29.66 -8.81
C ILE A 31 10.33 -30.00 -7.32
N LYS A 32 11.43 -30.04 -6.57
CA LYS A 32 11.42 -30.11 -5.11
C LYS A 32 11.94 -28.81 -4.50
N PRO A 33 11.49 -28.41 -3.31
CA PRO A 33 12.09 -27.28 -2.60
C PRO A 33 13.57 -27.54 -2.32
N GLU A 34 14.39 -26.49 -2.46
CA GLU A 34 15.76 -26.49 -1.98
C GLU A 34 15.79 -26.37 -0.46
N LYS A 35 16.94 -26.70 0.14
CA LYS A 35 17.14 -26.54 1.59
C LYS A 35 17.02 -25.06 1.96
N TRP A 36 16.23 -24.78 2.99
CA TRP A 36 16.12 -23.45 3.56
C TRP A 36 17.39 -23.07 4.33
N GLU A 37 17.88 -21.86 4.13
CA GLU A 37 19.00 -21.30 4.86
C GLU A 37 18.56 -20.08 5.69
N ASP A 38 19.31 -19.76 6.74
CA ASP A 38 18.97 -18.66 7.66
C ASP A 38 18.77 -17.31 6.94
N TRP A 39 19.53 -17.07 5.87
CA TRP A 39 19.45 -15.84 5.12
C TRP A 39 18.17 -15.73 4.29
N HIS A 40 17.51 -16.84 3.94
CA HIS A 40 16.22 -16.81 3.24
C HIS A 40 15.14 -16.11 4.07
N CYS A 41 15.17 -16.22 5.40
CA CYS A 41 14.24 -15.48 6.27
C CYS A 41 14.38 -13.96 6.13
N VAL A 42 15.59 -13.49 5.87
CA VAL A 42 15.88 -12.06 5.64
C VAL A 42 15.50 -11.68 4.22
N LEU A 43 15.82 -12.53 3.24
CA LEU A 43 15.51 -12.31 1.83
C LEU A 43 14.02 -12.18 1.59
N VAL A 44 13.19 -13.06 2.15
CA VAL A 44 11.73 -13.03 1.98
C VAL A 44 11.15 -11.66 2.36
N TYR A 45 11.58 -11.12 3.51
CA TYR A 45 11.14 -9.80 3.94
C TYR A 45 11.64 -8.72 2.98
N LYS A 46 12.93 -8.76 2.61
CA LYS A 46 13.52 -7.78 1.69
C LYS A 46 12.81 -7.79 0.35
N VAL A 47 12.70 -8.92 -0.34
CA VAL A 47 12.04 -9.02 -1.64
C VAL A 47 10.62 -8.48 -1.61
N ARG A 48 9.82 -8.85 -0.59
CA ARG A 48 8.43 -8.38 -0.47
C ARG A 48 8.30 -6.88 -0.21
N ASN A 49 9.31 -6.22 0.34
CA ASN A 49 9.28 -4.80 0.69
C ASN A 49 10.20 -3.93 -0.18
N THR A 50 11.08 -4.53 -1.01
CA THR A 50 11.94 -3.78 -1.94
C THR A 50 11.10 -2.99 -2.93
N ALA A 51 9.95 -3.54 -3.35
CA ALA A 51 9.03 -2.94 -4.30
C ALA A 51 8.08 -1.87 -3.72
N GLU A 52 8.02 -1.72 -2.38
CA GLU A 52 7.34 -0.60 -1.68
C GLU A 52 8.12 0.72 -1.78
N GLY A 53 8.79 0.89 -2.92
CA GLY A 53 9.67 1.99 -3.24
C GLY A 53 8.95 3.21 -3.81
N SER A 54 9.67 4.32 -3.92
CA SER A 54 9.18 5.58 -4.50
C SER A 54 9.63 5.81 -5.95
N PHE A 55 10.53 4.97 -6.48
CA PHE A 55 11.18 5.22 -7.75
C PHE A 55 10.23 5.13 -8.96
N GLN A 56 9.17 4.32 -8.90
CA GLN A 56 8.21 4.13 -9.99
C GLN A 56 7.48 5.44 -10.32
N ALA A 57 7.10 6.22 -9.30
CA ALA A 57 6.47 7.52 -9.49
C ALA A 57 7.41 8.51 -10.21
N LYS A 58 8.70 8.50 -9.87
CA LYS A 58 9.74 9.33 -10.51
C LYS A 58 9.92 8.98 -11.99
N LEU A 59 9.97 7.69 -12.31
CA LEU A 59 10.04 7.21 -13.70
C LEU A 59 8.78 7.60 -14.49
N TRP A 60 7.60 7.52 -13.87
CA TRP A 60 6.36 7.96 -14.49
C TRP A 60 6.37 9.46 -14.78
N LEU A 61 6.71 10.30 -13.81
CA LEU A 61 6.77 11.75 -13.98
C LEU A 61 7.76 12.16 -15.07
N ALA A 62 8.92 11.53 -15.15
CA ALA A 62 9.91 11.78 -16.20
C ALA A 62 9.38 11.41 -17.60
N ARG A 63 8.71 10.25 -17.74
CA ARG A 63 8.06 9.84 -19.00
C ARG A 63 6.91 10.76 -19.38
N LEU A 64 6.11 11.18 -18.40
CA LEU A 64 5.01 12.09 -18.63
C LEU A 64 5.51 13.48 -19.05
N ALA A 65 6.60 13.98 -18.46
CA ALA A 65 7.20 15.25 -18.83
C ALA A 65 7.75 15.23 -20.26
N GLN A 66 8.26 14.09 -20.73
CA GLN A 66 8.64 13.89 -22.14
C GLN A 66 7.43 13.95 -23.09
N GLU A 67 6.29 13.38 -22.68
CA GLU A 67 5.09 13.29 -23.51
C GLU A 67 4.34 14.63 -23.59
N ILE A 68 4.06 15.28 -22.45
CA ILE A 68 3.18 16.46 -22.41
C ILE A 68 3.90 17.76 -22.05
N GLY A 69 5.20 17.70 -21.79
CA GLY A 69 6.02 18.83 -21.34
C GLY A 69 5.97 19.06 -19.82
N PRO A 70 7.08 19.51 -19.21
CA PRO A 70 7.22 19.65 -17.75
C PRO A 70 6.23 20.65 -17.14
N GLU A 71 5.90 21.73 -17.85
CA GLU A 71 4.92 22.71 -17.38
C GLU A 71 3.53 22.11 -17.19
N ARG A 72 3.10 21.21 -18.07
CA ARG A 72 1.79 20.57 -17.96
C ARG A 72 1.79 19.54 -16.84
N VAL A 73 2.87 18.77 -16.70
CA VAL A 73 3.04 17.81 -15.60
C VAL A 73 2.95 18.52 -14.24
N ALA A 74 3.64 19.65 -14.06
CA ALA A 74 3.59 20.41 -12.83
C ALA A 74 2.17 20.83 -12.42
N ARG A 75 1.32 21.18 -13.40
CA ARG A 75 -0.08 21.61 -13.15
C ARG A 75 -1.02 20.47 -12.74
N ILE A 76 -0.66 19.23 -13.05
CA ILE A 76 -1.45 18.03 -12.70
C ILE A 76 -0.79 17.20 -11.58
N SER A 77 0.35 17.64 -11.05
CA SER A 77 1.14 17.00 -9.98
C SER A 77 1.21 17.91 -8.74
N THR A 78 0.04 18.26 -8.19
CA THR A 78 -0.11 19.37 -7.23
C THR A 78 0.13 18.99 -5.76
N GLY A 79 0.48 17.73 -5.48
CA GLY A 79 0.69 17.22 -4.13
C GLY A 79 -0.57 17.24 -3.27
N SER A 80 -0.37 17.26 -1.95
CA SER A 80 -1.47 17.44 -1.01
C SER A 80 -2.11 18.82 -1.16
N GLN A 81 -3.45 18.84 -1.20
CA GLN A 81 -4.21 20.07 -1.34
C GLN A 81 -4.28 20.85 -0.02
N PRO A 82 -4.38 22.20 -0.06
CA PRO A 82 -4.67 22.99 1.13
C PRO A 82 -5.90 22.43 1.87
N LYS A 83 -5.82 22.45 3.19
CA LYS A 83 -6.79 21.87 4.12
C LYS A 83 -6.81 20.34 4.19
N ALA A 84 -5.95 19.60 3.48
CA ALA A 84 -5.86 18.15 3.63
C ALA A 84 -5.58 17.75 5.08
N LEU A 85 -6.30 16.75 5.62
CA LEU A 85 -6.11 16.29 6.99
C LEU A 85 -4.70 15.70 7.13
N MET A 86 -3.97 16.13 8.15
CA MET A 86 -2.63 15.62 8.45
C MET A 86 -2.66 14.50 9.49
N THR A 87 -1.57 13.73 9.55
CA THR A 87 -1.35 12.74 10.61
C THR A 87 -0.84 13.40 11.90
N VAL A 88 0.13 14.34 11.78
CA VAL A 88 0.75 15.05 12.90
C VAL A 88 0.78 16.57 12.65
N PRO A 89 0.31 17.40 13.60
CA PRO A 89 -0.44 17.00 14.79
C PRO A 89 -1.84 16.46 14.41
N PRO A 90 -2.38 15.46 15.13
CA PRO A 90 -3.68 14.88 14.81
C PRO A 90 -4.81 15.93 14.79
N GLY A 91 -5.60 15.93 13.72
CA GLY A 91 -6.71 16.86 13.53
C GLY A 91 -6.34 18.19 12.87
N ALA A 92 -5.06 18.50 12.72
CA ALA A 92 -4.63 19.66 11.95
C ALA A 92 -4.78 19.42 10.43
N GLU A 93 -4.89 20.51 9.70
CA GLU A 93 -5.01 20.51 8.25
C GLU A 93 -3.80 21.22 7.62
N TYR A 94 -3.36 20.72 6.45
CA TYR A 94 -2.24 21.27 5.70
C TYR A 94 -2.49 22.73 5.32
N SER A 95 -1.58 23.62 5.70
CA SER A 95 -1.72 25.07 5.50
C SER A 95 -0.96 25.61 4.29
N GLY A 96 -0.04 24.82 3.73
CA GLY A 96 0.78 25.21 2.58
C GLY A 96 0.02 25.26 1.25
N PRO A 97 0.64 25.85 0.20
CA PRO A 97 0.08 25.85 -1.14
C PRO A 97 0.15 24.45 -1.78
N ALA A 98 -0.60 24.28 -2.86
CA ALA A 98 -0.37 23.18 -3.80
C ALA A 98 1.04 23.28 -4.41
N LEU A 99 1.66 22.12 -4.69
CA LEU A 99 2.97 22.04 -5.31
C LEU A 99 2.96 22.60 -6.74
N ASN A 100 4.09 23.19 -7.13
CA ASN A 100 4.34 23.68 -8.48
C ASN A 100 5.83 23.49 -8.82
N ALA A 101 6.15 22.47 -9.63
CA ALA A 101 7.51 22.00 -9.88
C ALA A 101 7.98 22.18 -11.33
N ILE A 102 7.69 23.34 -11.93
CA ILE A 102 8.02 23.60 -13.34
C ILE A 102 9.53 23.54 -13.59
N GLN A 103 10.33 24.12 -12.68
CA GLN A 103 11.79 24.20 -12.85
C GLN A 103 12.43 22.81 -12.75
N GLU A 104 12.04 22.06 -11.72
CA GLU A 104 12.56 20.73 -11.40
C GLU A 104 12.21 19.72 -12.49
N LEU A 105 10.97 19.72 -12.97
CA LEU A 105 10.55 18.81 -14.05
C LEU A 105 11.20 19.15 -15.40
N THR A 106 11.58 20.41 -15.62
CA THR A 106 12.32 20.82 -16.84
C THR A 106 13.72 20.23 -16.88
N GLU A 107 14.35 20.07 -15.72
CA GLU A 107 15.70 19.50 -15.59
C GLU A 107 15.72 17.96 -15.69
N VAL A 108 14.56 17.31 -15.54
CA VAL A 108 14.40 15.83 -15.36
C VAL A 108 14.24 15.02 -16.66
N VAL A 109 14.41 15.61 -17.84
CA VAL A 109 14.10 14.91 -19.11
C VAL A 109 15.29 14.14 -19.70
N ASN A 110 15.45 12.86 -19.30
CA ASN A 110 15.88 11.72 -20.14
C ASN A 110 16.01 10.42 -19.31
N ALA A 111 15.91 9.27 -20.01
CA ALA A 111 15.95 7.88 -19.53
C ALA A 111 14.68 7.40 -18.81
N THR A 112 13.91 6.52 -19.47
CA THR A 112 13.46 5.19 -18.97
C THR A 112 12.22 4.69 -19.71
N ALA A 113 12.22 3.39 -20.00
CA ALA A 113 11.05 2.62 -20.40
C ALA A 113 11.11 1.28 -19.66
N SER A 114 9.96 0.86 -19.13
CA SER A 114 9.70 -0.33 -18.32
C SER A 114 10.07 -0.23 -16.84
N LEU A 115 9.05 -0.43 -15.98
CA LEU A 115 9.03 -1.19 -14.72
C LEU A 115 7.63 -1.02 -14.09
N LEU A 116 7.10 -2.10 -13.53
CA LEU A 116 5.71 -2.26 -13.10
C LEU A 116 5.66 -2.50 -11.60
N GLU A 117 4.85 -1.74 -10.86
CA GLU A 117 4.05 -2.21 -9.72
C GLU A 117 3.22 -1.05 -9.13
N THR A 118 1.98 -1.34 -8.72
CA THR A 118 1.07 -0.36 -8.09
C THR A 118 1.14 -0.48 -6.57
N ASP A 119 1.35 0.64 -5.88
CA ASP A 119 1.36 0.68 -4.42
C ASP A 119 -0.07 0.69 -3.81
N GLY A 120 -0.23 -0.03 -2.69
CA GLY A 120 -1.47 -0.23 -1.95
C GLY A 120 -1.59 0.69 -0.71
N GLY A 121 -2.81 0.99 -0.27
CA GLY A 121 -3.07 1.80 0.94
C GLY A 121 -3.04 0.98 2.24
N SER A 122 -3.33 1.59 3.39
CA SER A 122 -3.60 0.91 4.67
C SER A 122 -4.35 1.88 5.59
N ASN A 123 -5.15 1.42 6.55
CA ASN A 123 -5.67 2.25 7.63
C ASN A 123 -5.07 1.84 9.00
N GLY A 124 -4.94 2.80 9.89
CA GLY A 124 -4.52 2.56 11.26
C GLY A 124 -4.93 3.71 12.16
N TRP A 125 -5.37 3.42 13.37
CA TRP A 125 -5.74 4.41 14.36
C TRP A 125 -5.55 3.90 15.78
N ALA A 126 -5.34 4.82 16.71
CA ALA A 126 -5.42 4.55 18.14
C ALA A 126 -6.27 5.62 18.82
N ILE A 127 -7.06 5.23 19.82
CA ILE A 127 -7.93 6.12 20.57
C ILE A 127 -7.65 6.01 22.06
N SER A 128 -7.67 7.14 22.76
CA SER A 128 -7.44 7.26 24.20
C SER A 128 -8.45 6.47 25.04
N GLY A 129 -8.06 6.09 26.26
CA GLY A 129 -8.95 5.47 27.24
C GLY A 129 -10.15 6.36 27.63
N ASP A 130 -9.99 7.69 27.55
CA ASP A 130 -11.09 8.64 27.73
C ASP A 130 -12.16 8.56 26.64
N ARG A 131 -11.91 7.82 25.55
CA ARG A 131 -12.88 7.58 24.50
C ARG A 131 -13.41 6.15 24.49
N THR A 132 -12.99 5.28 25.41
CA THR A 132 -13.39 3.86 25.44
C THR A 132 -14.20 3.50 26.69
N VAL A 133 -14.95 2.40 26.62
CA VAL A 133 -15.73 1.89 27.76
C VAL A 133 -14.83 1.32 28.85
N SER A 134 -13.70 0.70 28.48
CA SER A 134 -12.76 0.08 29.42
C SER A 134 -11.91 1.09 30.19
N GLY A 135 -11.82 2.34 29.71
CA GLY A 135 -10.92 3.35 30.27
C GLY A 135 -9.46 3.18 29.83
N LEU A 136 -9.14 2.18 28.99
CA LEU A 136 -7.82 2.02 28.37
C LEU A 136 -7.89 2.19 26.85
N PRO A 137 -6.79 2.62 26.21
CA PRO A 137 -6.77 2.86 24.78
C PRO A 137 -7.08 1.62 23.93
N LEU A 138 -7.55 1.83 22.71
CA LEU A 138 -7.67 0.79 21.68
C LEU A 138 -6.79 1.15 20.48
N VAL A 139 -6.24 0.16 19.79
CA VAL A 139 -5.55 0.32 18.51
C VAL A 139 -6.12 -0.66 17.49
N ALA A 140 -6.39 -0.18 16.29
CA ALA A 140 -7.00 -0.97 15.22
C ALA A 140 -6.57 -0.46 13.83
N GLY A 141 -6.75 -1.30 12.83
CA GLY A 141 -6.36 -0.98 11.46
C GLY A 141 -6.31 -2.19 10.55
N ASP A 142 -5.91 -1.94 9.32
CA ASP A 142 -5.84 -2.92 8.23
C ASP A 142 -4.79 -2.48 7.21
N SER A 143 -4.24 -3.45 6.49
CA SER A 143 -3.30 -3.18 5.40
C SER A 143 -3.93 -3.53 4.07
N HIS A 144 -3.76 -2.68 3.04
CA HIS A 144 -4.30 -2.93 1.71
C HIS A 144 -3.17 -3.22 0.74
N ARG A 145 -3.22 -4.42 0.13
CA ARG A 145 -2.26 -4.84 -0.90
C ARG A 145 -2.99 -5.59 -2.00
N GLY A 146 -2.23 -5.98 -3.03
CA GLY A 146 -2.69 -6.94 -4.02
C GLY A 146 -3.29 -8.18 -3.36
N LEU A 147 -4.44 -8.62 -3.87
CA LEU A 147 -5.10 -9.84 -3.42
C LEU A 147 -4.38 -11.07 -4.02
N GLU A 148 -3.36 -11.53 -3.31
CA GLU A 148 -2.52 -12.68 -3.67
C GLU A 148 -3.06 -14.01 -3.11
N VAL A 149 -2.53 -15.12 -3.65
CA VAL A 149 -2.77 -16.49 -3.16
C VAL A 149 -1.41 -17.21 -3.08
N PRO A 150 -0.99 -17.71 -1.89
CA PRO A 150 -1.60 -17.45 -0.57
C PRO A 150 -1.58 -15.98 -0.17
N ASN A 151 -2.40 -15.62 0.82
CA ASN A 151 -2.34 -14.29 1.43
C ASN A 151 -0.92 -14.02 1.99
N VAL A 152 -0.45 -12.78 1.87
CA VAL A 152 0.90 -12.38 2.33
C VAL A 152 1.10 -12.54 3.84
N TYR A 153 0.03 -12.40 4.63
CA TYR A 153 0.07 -12.58 6.08
C TYR A 153 -0.59 -13.87 6.53
N TYR A 154 0.06 -14.51 7.50
CA TYR A 154 -0.41 -15.67 8.24
C TYR A 154 -0.56 -15.31 9.73
N GLN A 155 -1.68 -15.70 10.33
CA GLN A 155 -2.01 -15.42 11.74
C GLN A 155 -1.24 -16.37 12.67
N ILE A 156 -0.52 -15.83 13.65
CA ILE A 156 0.27 -16.61 14.61
C ILE A 156 0.05 -16.15 16.04
N HIS A 157 0.16 -17.10 16.97
CA HIS A 157 0.37 -16.87 18.39
C HIS A 157 1.56 -17.70 18.85
N LEU A 158 2.63 -17.03 19.26
CA LEU A 158 3.83 -17.68 19.78
C LEU A 158 3.93 -17.43 21.28
N LYS A 159 4.03 -18.50 22.06
CA LYS A 159 4.22 -18.45 23.51
C LYS A 159 5.47 -19.21 23.91
N GLY A 160 6.40 -18.51 24.54
CA GLY A 160 7.59 -19.10 25.15
C GLY A 160 7.84 -18.55 26.56
N PRO A 161 8.86 -19.06 27.28
CA PRO A 161 9.11 -18.67 28.67
C PRO A 161 9.45 -17.18 28.88
N SER A 162 9.89 -16.49 27.83
CA SER A 162 10.40 -15.11 27.94
C SER A 162 9.69 -14.10 27.04
N CYS A 163 8.68 -14.53 26.26
CA CYS A 163 7.95 -13.70 25.32
C CYS A 163 6.66 -14.40 24.91
N GLN A 164 5.57 -13.64 24.81
CA GLN A 164 4.33 -14.05 24.17
C GLN A 164 3.94 -12.98 23.16
N ILE A 165 3.61 -13.39 21.93
CA ILE A 165 3.27 -12.48 20.84
C ILE A 165 2.13 -13.07 20.02
N LEU A 166 1.11 -12.28 19.73
CA LEU A 166 0.03 -12.64 18.81
C LEU A 166 -0.03 -11.58 17.71
N GLY A 167 -0.11 -12.02 16.47
CA GLY A 167 -0.19 -11.11 15.34
C GLY A 167 0.05 -11.79 14.00
N TYR A 168 0.35 -10.97 13.01
CA TYR A 168 0.53 -11.42 11.64
C TYR A 168 2.02 -11.57 11.30
N SER A 169 2.38 -12.72 10.74
CA SER A 169 3.70 -12.99 10.19
C SER A 169 3.65 -13.11 8.67
N ILE A 170 4.73 -12.73 8.01
CA ILE A 170 4.96 -13.07 6.60
C ILE A 170 5.54 -14.50 6.58
N PRO A 171 4.93 -15.48 5.87
CA PRO A 171 5.50 -16.82 5.75
C PRO A 171 6.96 -16.76 5.28
N GLY A 172 7.87 -17.37 6.05
CA GLY A 172 9.32 -17.26 5.86
C GLY A 172 10.02 -16.35 6.86
N VAL A 173 9.29 -15.50 7.58
CA VAL A 173 9.83 -14.58 8.58
C VAL A 173 9.44 -15.03 10.00
N PRO A 174 10.39 -15.28 10.91
CA PRO A 174 10.09 -15.90 12.21
C PRO A 174 9.54 -14.92 13.27
N MET A 175 8.71 -13.94 12.89
CA MET A 175 8.27 -12.83 13.75
C MET A 175 6.90 -12.28 13.33
N ALA A 176 6.16 -11.72 14.30
CA ALA A 176 5.03 -10.83 14.04
C ALA A 176 5.49 -9.38 14.19
N MET A 177 5.68 -8.67 13.07
CA MET A 177 6.41 -7.41 13.03
C MET A 177 5.50 -6.17 12.93
N HIS A 178 4.46 -6.26 12.12
CA HIS A 178 3.70 -5.09 11.68
C HIS A 178 2.38 -4.90 12.42
N PHE A 179 1.71 -6.00 12.78
CA PHE A 179 0.35 -6.00 13.32
C PHE A 179 0.30 -7.02 14.45
N ALA A 180 0.60 -6.57 15.66
CA ALA A 180 0.78 -7.50 16.76
C ALA A 180 0.54 -6.84 18.11
N HIS A 181 0.32 -7.70 19.10
CA HIS A 181 0.38 -7.32 20.49
C HIS A 181 1.07 -8.40 21.31
N ASN A 182 1.70 -7.97 22.40
CA ASN A 182 2.20 -8.84 23.46
C ASN A 182 1.41 -8.62 24.75
N ASP A 183 1.95 -9.01 25.90
CA ASP A 183 1.31 -8.83 27.20
C ASP A 183 1.05 -7.36 27.57
N TYR A 184 1.78 -6.40 26.97
CA TYR A 184 1.88 -5.02 27.44
C TYR A 184 1.50 -3.95 26.41
N VAL A 185 1.74 -4.21 25.13
CA VAL A 185 1.58 -3.23 24.06
C VAL A 185 1.06 -3.88 22.79
N GLY A 186 0.15 -3.18 22.11
CA GLY A 186 -0.35 -3.51 20.78
C GLY A 186 -0.01 -2.40 19.79
N TRP A 187 0.32 -2.78 18.56
CA TRP A 187 0.61 -1.84 17.48
C TRP A 187 0.14 -2.36 16.14
N GLY A 188 -0.02 -1.43 15.23
CA GLY A 188 -0.30 -1.66 13.84
C GLY A 188 0.70 -0.98 12.93
N MET A 189 0.56 -1.17 11.62
CA MET A 189 1.42 -0.56 10.61
C MET A 189 0.63 0.00 9.44
N THR A 190 0.95 1.20 8.97
CA THR A 190 0.57 1.63 7.61
C THR A 190 1.83 2.08 6.87
N HIS A 191 1.84 1.94 5.53
CA HIS A 191 2.97 2.40 4.74
C HIS A 191 3.19 3.93 4.93
N GLY A 192 4.42 4.34 5.23
CA GLY A 192 4.78 5.73 5.54
C GLY A 192 4.74 6.65 4.33
N GLY A 193 4.89 6.12 3.11
CA GLY A 193 4.87 6.89 1.88
C GLY A 193 6.08 7.82 1.70
N ALA A 194 7.11 7.70 2.55
CA ALA A 194 8.31 8.50 2.43
C ALA A 194 9.06 8.14 1.14
N ASP A 195 9.55 9.16 0.46
CA ASP A 195 10.46 9.04 -0.67
C ASP A 195 11.84 8.59 -0.18
N THR A 196 12.05 7.28 -0.21
CA THR A 196 13.27 6.65 0.29
C THR A 196 14.31 6.37 -0.80
N GLN A 197 13.90 6.26 -2.05
CA GLN A 197 14.80 5.86 -3.15
C GLN A 197 15.03 6.98 -4.14
N ASP A 198 16.24 7.06 -4.69
CA ASP A 198 16.57 8.00 -5.76
C ASP A 198 17.13 7.30 -6.98
N LEU A 199 16.98 7.99 -8.10
CA LEU A 199 17.44 7.52 -9.40
C LEU A 199 18.47 8.50 -9.94
N PHE A 200 19.66 7.99 -10.27
CA PHE A 200 20.77 8.80 -10.77
C PHE A 200 21.09 8.42 -12.21
N VAL A 201 21.11 9.39 -13.11
CA VAL A 201 21.62 9.20 -14.47
C VAL A 201 23.13 9.29 -14.44
N GLU A 202 23.80 8.16 -14.66
CA GLU A 202 25.23 8.00 -14.70
C GLU A 202 25.74 8.13 -16.13
N GLN A 203 26.89 8.78 -16.32
CA GLN A 203 27.64 8.71 -17.58
C GLN A 203 28.66 7.61 -17.46
N LEU A 204 28.59 6.63 -18.36
CA LEU A 204 29.40 5.41 -18.32
C LEU A 204 30.39 5.38 -19.49
N ARG A 205 31.55 4.77 -19.29
CA ARG A 205 32.47 4.44 -20.38
C ARG A 205 33.25 3.17 -20.08
N TYR A 206 33.78 2.59 -21.15
CA TYR A 206 34.83 1.57 -21.07
C TYR A 206 36.18 2.21 -21.40
N SER A 207 37.13 2.16 -20.48
CA SER A 207 38.47 2.72 -20.66
C SER A 207 39.53 1.83 -20.02
N SER A 208 40.59 1.52 -20.78
CA SER A 208 41.73 0.73 -20.30
C SER A 208 41.36 -0.59 -19.61
N GLY A 209 40.33 -1.28 -20.12
CA GLY A 209 39.90 -2.57 -19.57
C GLY A 209 38.92 -2.48 -18.40
N ARG A 210 38.45 -1.28 -18.06
CA ARG A 210 37.62 -1.02 -16.88
C ARG A 210 36.35 -0.28 -17.26
N VAL A 211 35.30 -0.53 -16.48
CA VAL A 211 34.06 0.23 -16.51
C VAL A 211 34.25 1.44 -15.61
N GLU A 212 34.03 2.64 -16.13
CA GLU A 212 34.17 3.89 -15.39
C GLU A 212 32.88 4.71 -15.47
N TYR A 213 32.59 5.50 -14.44
CA TYR A 213 31.49 6.47 -14.41
C TYR A 213 32.01 7.87 -14.05
N LEU A 214 31.39 8.92 -14.61
CA LEU A 214 31.80 10.29 -14.34
C LEU A 214 31.23 10.77 -12.99
N TYR A 215 32.09 11.33 -12.15
CA TYR A 215 31.72 11.92 -10.88
C TYR A 215 32.56 13.16 -10.56
N LYS A 216 31.93 14.32 -10.40
CA LYS A 216 32.58 15.62 -10.09
C LYS A 216 33.76 15.93 -11.02
N GLY A 217 33.61 15.60 -12.30
CA GLY A 217 34.64 15.81 -13.34
C GLY A 217 35.71 14.72 -13.44
N GLU A 218 35.68 13.71 -12.57
CA GLU A 218 36.62 12.58 -12.56
C GLU A 218 35.94 11.29 -12.99
N TRP A 219 36.66 10.43 -13.72
CA TRP A 219 36.16 9.11 -14.08
C TRP A 219 36.58 8.11 -13.00
N LEU A 220 35.62 7.59 -12.27
CA LEU A 220 35.81 6.61 -11.20
C LEU A 220 35.52 5.20 -11.72
N GLU A 221 36.24 4.21 -11.23
CA GLU A 221 36.00 2.81 -11.58
C GLU A 221 34.68 2.33 -10.94
N ALA A 222 33.80 1.73 -11.75
CA ALA A 222 32.58 1.08 -11.29
C ALA A 222 32.88 -0.38 -10.94
N ALA A 223 32.19 -0.92 -9.93
CA ALA A 223 32.19 -2.36 -9.74
C ALA A 223 31.41 -3.01 -10.90
N ASN A 224 31.94 -4.10 -11.44
CA ASN A 224 31.34 -4.80 -12.56
C ASN A 224 31.46 -6.31 -12.34
N ASN A 225 30.32 -6.96 -12.11
CA ASN A 225 30.24 -8.40 -11.86
C ASN A 225 29.34 -9.05 -12.90
N ILE A 226 29.68 -10.27 -13.31
CA ILE A 226 28.83 -11.08 -14.19
C ILE A 226 28.12 -12.11 -13.32
N GLU A 227 26.82 -11.99 -13.20
CA GLU A 227 25.95 -12.96 -12.55
C GLU A 227 25.41 -13.95 -13.58
N LYS A 228 25.35 -15.22 -13.21
CA LYS A 228 24.89 -16.28 -14.11
C LYS A 228 23.53 -16.80 -13.66
N ILE A 229 22.52 -16.59 -14.49
CA ILE A 229 21.15 -17.06 -14.24
C ILE A 229 20.95 -18.39 -14.98
N TYR A 230 20.67 -19.46 -14.23
CA TYR A 230 20.37 -20.76 -14.81
C TYR A 230 18.89 -20.84 -15.20
N VAL A 231 18.61 -20.86 -16.52
CA VAL A 231 17.25 -20.96 -17.05
C VAL A 231 16.85 -22.42 -17.20
N ARG A 232 15.70 -22.79 -16.64
CA ARG A 232 15.16 -24.15 -16.78
C ARG A 232 14.99 -24.52 -18.25
N ASN A 233 15.55 -25.67 -18.64
CA ASN A 233 15.51 -26.19 -20.02
C ASN A 233 16.09 -25.24 -21.08
N GLY A 234 16.84 -24.20 -20.66
CA GLY A 234 17.41 -23.19 -21.53
C GLY A 234 18.92 -23.07 -21.34
N GLN A 235 19.53 -22.16 -22.11
CA GLN A 235 20.90 -21.75 -21.83
C GLN A 235 20.91 -20.83 -20.61
N SER A 236 21.99 -20.89 -19.83
CA SER A 236 22.21 -19.91 -18.78
C SER A 236 22.40 -18.52 -19.41
N GLU A 237 21.78 -17.52 -18.81
CA GLU A 237 21.93 -16.12 -19.19
C GLU A 237 22.99 -15.47 -18.29
N GLU A 238 23.84 -14.64 -18.88
CA GLU A 238 24.81 -13.83 -18.14
C GLU A 238 24.28 -12.40 -18.02
N VAL A 239 24.21 -11.89 -16.79
CA VAL A 239 23.75 -10.55 -16.48
C VAL A 239 24.90 -9.77 -15.89
N THR A 240 25.28 -8.71 -16.60
CA THR A 240 26.30 -7.77 -16.13
C THR A 240 25.67 -6.82 -15.11
N VAL A 241 26.15 -6.87 -13.87
CA VAL A 241 25.77 -5.98 -12.78
C VAL A 241 26.85 -4.92 -12.62
N ILE A 242 26.54 -3.70 -13.05
CA ILE A 242 27.40 -2.52 -12.87
C ILE A 242 26.89 -1.77 -11.64
N GLU A 243 27.78 -1.45 -10.72
CA GLU A 243 27.47 -0.69 -9.50
C GLU A 243 28.38 0.54 -9.39
N THR A 244 27.75 1.71 -9.28
CA THR A 244 28.43 2.99 -9.01
C THR A 244 28.31 3.33 -7.53
N ARG A 245 28.85 4.48 -7.12
CA ARG A 245 28.63 5.01 -5.76
C ARG A 245 27.15 5.20 -5.42
N HIS A 246 26.29 5.41 -6.41
CA HIS A 246 24.85 5.61 -6.21
C HIS A 246 24.08 4.29 -6.21
N GLY A 247 24.73 3.15 -6.45
CA GLY A 247 24.12 1.82 -6.43
C GLY A 247 24.12 1.13 -7.78
N PRO A 248 23.39 0.01 -7.90
CA PRO A 248 23.36 -0.79 -9.12
C PRO A 248 22.64 -0.07 -10.26
N ILE A 249 23.14 -0.25 -11.47
CA ILE A 249 22.49 0.20 -12.71
C ILE A 249 21.29 -0.71 -13.01
N ILE A 250 20.09 -0.14 -13.08
CA ILE A 250 18.82 -0.85 -13.34
C ILE A 250 18.29 -0.65 -14.76
N ALA A 251 18.82 0.33 -15.50
CA ALA A 251 18.50 0.57 -16.90
C ALA A 251 19.66 1.29 -17.61
N GLY A 252 19.69 1.22 -18.94
CA GLY A 252 20.82 1.73 -19.73
C GLY A 252 21.95 0.70 -19.85
N SER A 253 23.07 1.10 -20.45
CA SER A 253 24.21 0.20 -20.69
C SER A 253 25.49 0.96 -21.00
N LEU A 254 26.63 0.28 -20.84
CA LEU A 254 27.94 0.74 -21.31
C LEU A 254 27.93 1.21 -22.77
N ASP A 255 27.26 0.47 -23.66
CA ASP A 255 27.19 0.79 -25.08
C ASP A 255 26.44 2.09 -25.36
N SER A 256 25.44 2.40 -24.53
CA SER A 256 24.70 3.66 -24.61
C SER A 256 25.46 4.86 -24.03
N GLY A 257 26.56 4.62 -23.30
CA GLY A 257 27.33 5.64 -22.60
C GLY A 257 26.65 6.21 -21.35
N TRP A 258 25.52 5.64 -20.93
CA TRP A 258 24.79 6.05 -19.72
C TRP A 258 24.14 4.86 -19.01
N GLY A 259 23.82 5.06 -17.73
CA GLY A 259 23.04 4.10 -16.94
C GLY A 259 22.16 4.82 -15.92
N LEU A 260 21.07 4.19 -15.51
CA LEU A 260 20.25 4.66 -14.41
C LEU A 260 20.60 3.85 -13.16
N ALA A 261 21.26 4.47 -12.19
CA ALA A 261 21.52 3.87 -10.88
C ALA A 261 20.33 4.08 -9.94
N ILE A 262 20.10 3.13 -9.04
CA ILE A 262 19.14 3.28 -7.93
C ILE A 262 19.86 3.32 -6.58
N SER A 263 19.62 4.37 -5.81
CA SER A 263 20.00 4.45 -4.40
C SER A 263 18.81 4.06 -3.53
N ASP A 264 19.04 3.17 -2.56
CA ASP A 264 18.00 2.61 -1.72
C ASP A 264 18.47 2.43 -0.26
N PRO A 265 17.73 2.87 0.77
CA PRO A 265 18.13 2.67 2.15
C PRO A 265 18.22 1.18 2.50
N GLY A 266 19.44 0.71 2.69
CA GLY A 266 19.73 -0.70 2.97
C GLY A 266 20.47 -1.43 1.86
N SER A 267 20.80 -0.78 0.74
CA SER A 267 21.86 -1.25 -0.14
C SER A 267 23.24 -0.99 0.50
N GLY A 268 24.19 -1.91 0.33
CA GLY A 268 25.60 -1.74 0.69
C GLY A 268 25.99 -1.77 2.18
N VAL A 269 25.05 -1.70 3.13
CA VAL A 269 25.34 -1.74 4.59
C VAL A 269 24.39 -2.68 5.35
N GLY A 270 24.90 -3.25 6.45
CA GLY A 270 24.08 -4.04 7.38
C GLY A 270 22.89 -3.25 7.94
N THR A 271 21.84 -3.97 8.33
CA THR A 271 20.55 -3.39 8.76
C THR A 271 20.10 -4.01 10.08
N GLU A 272 19.50 -3.21 10.96
CA GLU A 272 19.08 -3.60 12.33
C GLU A 272 17.56 -3.83 12.45
N TRP A 273 16.82 -3.84 11.35
CA TRP A 273 15.36 -3.98 11.38
C TRP A 273 14.89 -5.26 12.08
N LEU A 274 15.65 -6.35 11.96
CA LEU A 274 15.41 -7.62 12.66
C LEU A 274 15.50 -7.42 14.18
N ASP A 275 16.55 -6.76 14.66
CA ASP A 275 16.75 -6.48 16.07
C ASP A 275 15.68 -5.52 16.61
N ALA A 276 15.27 -4.53 15.82
CA ALA A 276 14.15 -3.65 16.14
C ALA A 276 12.84 -4.42 16.31
N ALA A 277 12.49 -5.29 15.35
CA ALA A 277 11.30 -6.15 15.43
C ALA A 277 11.33 -7.07 16.66
N TYR A 278 12.48 -7.70 16.93
CA TYR A 278 12.65 -8.57 18.09
C TYR A 278 12.50 -7.82 19.42
N ARG A 279 13.02 -6.60 19.51
CA ARG A 279 12.86 -5.73 20.69
C ARG A 279 11.40 -5.30 20.84
N ALA A 280 10.72 -4.94 19.75
CA ALA A 280 9.30 -4.56 19.77
C ALA A 280 8.41 -5.69 20.29
N MET A 281 8.63 -6.93 19.82
CA MET A 281 7.92 -8.12 20.32
C MET A 281 8.05 -8.32 21.85
N ARG A 282 9.12 -7.79 22.46
CA ARG A 282 9.44 -7.94 23.88
C ARG A 282 9.22 -6.65 24.69
N ALA A 283 8.75 -5.58 24.05
CA ALA A 283 8.54 -4.30 24.70
C ALA A 283 7.46 -4.41 25.79
N ARG A 284 7.70 -3.77 26.93
CA ARG A 284 6.82 -3.81 28.11
C ARG A 284 6.02 -2.53 28.33
N SER A 285 6.12 -1.59 27.41
CA SER A 285 5.40 -0.30 27.43
C SER A 285 5.46 0.35 26.06
N ALA A 286 4.64 1.39 25.87
CA ALA A 286 4.77 2.27 24.71
C ALA A 286 6.18 2.86 24.57
N ASP A 287 6.84 3.26 25.67
CA ASP A 287 8.19 3.84 25.63
C ASP A 287 9.26 2.84 25.19
N GLU A 288 9.16 1.58 25.63
CA GLU A 288 10.03 0.51 25.16
C GLU A 288 9.77 0.18 23.69
N LEU A 289 8.52 0.27 23.22
CA LEU A 289 8.17 0.11 21.81
C LEU A 289 8.76 1.24 20.95
N GLU A 290 8.64 2.50 21.37
CA GLU A 290 9.26 3.65 20.68
C GLU A 290 10.78 3.48 20.59
N THR A 291 11.40 3.02 21.67
CA THR A 291 12.85 2.75 21.73
C THR A 291 13.24 1.60 20.80
N ALA A 292 12.44 0.53 20.73
CA ALA A 292 12.68 -0.59 19.83
C ALA A 292 12.65 -0.14 18.36
N PHE A 293 11.67 0.67 17.97
CA PHE A 293 11.57 1.19 16.59
C PHE A 293 12.57 2.31 16.27
N ALA A 294 13.30 2.87 17.24
CA ALA A 294 14.35 3.84 16.97
C ALA A 294 15.51 3.25 16.13
N THR A 295 15.68 1.92 16.14
CA THR A 295 16.65 1.21 15.28
C THR A 295 15.99 0.50 14.10
N TRP A 296 14.74 0.87 13.75
CA TRP A 296 14.09 0.38 12.55
C TRP A 296 14.74 1.01 11.31
N THR A 297 15.50 0.21 10.57
CA THR A 297 16.31 0.66 9.43
C THR A 297 15.78 0.20 8.07
N ASP A 298 14.57 -0.35 8.04
CA ASP A 298 13.91 -0.72 6.78
C ASP A 298 12.97 0.40 6.28
N ARG A 299 12.09 0.07 5.33
CA ARG A 299 11.07 0.95 4.76
C ARG A 299 10.34 1.75 5.84
N VAL A 300 9.96 2.95 5.44
CA VAL A 300 9.34 3.92 6.34
C VAL A 300 7.88 3.56 6.54
N ASN A 301 7.51 3.33 7.78
CA ASN A 301 6.20 2.90 8.21
C ASN A 301 5.65 3.84 9.29
N ASN A 302 4.34 3.96 9.31
CA ASN A 302 3.56 4.54 10.39
C ASN A 302 3.21 3.44 11.39
N TYR A 303 3.32 3.70 12.69
CA TYR A 303 2.97 2.77 13.76
C TYR A 303 2.01 3.41 14.77
N PRO A 304 0.68 3.31 14.58
CA PRO A 304 -0.25 3.55 15.66
C PRO A 304 -0.07 2.48 16.74
N TYR A 305 -0.10 2.87 18.01
CA TYR A 305 0.12 1.97 19.14
C TYR A 305 -0.76 2.32 20.35
N ALA A 306 -0.92 1.34 21.24
CA ALA A 306 -1.59 1.46 22.53
C ALA A 306 -1.00 0.48 23.56
N ASP A 307 -0.91 0.87 24.83
CA ASP A 307 -0.37 0.03 25.91
C ASP A 307 -1.32 -0.11 27.12
N VAL A 308 -1.01 -1.09 27.98
CA VAL A 308 -1.76 -1.40 29.21
C VAL A 308 -1.66 -0.32 30.29
N ASN A 309 -0.75 0.66 30.15
CA ASN A 309 -0.55 1.76 31.08
C ASN A 309 -1.37 3.01 30.70
N GLY A 310 -2.19 2.92 29.66
CA GLY A 310 -3.02 4.02 29.20
C GLY A 310 -2.38 4.91 28.14
N ASN A 311 -1.17 4.58 27.65
CA ASN A 311 -0.52 5.34 26.59
C ASN A 311 -1.00 4.89 25.22
N PHE A 312 -1.10 5.85 24.31
CA PHE A 312 -1.36 5.61 22.90
C PHE A 312 -0.66 6.67 22.05
N GLY A 313 -0.47 6.37 20.77
CA GLY A 313 0.21 7.31 19.91
C GLY A 313 0.52 6.75 18.53
N TYR A 314 1.45 7.44 17.89
CA TYR A 314 1.84 7.25 16.51
C TYR A 314 3.34 7.51 16.36
N LEU A 315 4.00 6.67 15.56
CA LEU A 315 5.39 6.84 15.16
C LEU A 315 5.53 6.80 13.63
N PHE A 316 6.36 7.66 13.07
CA PHE A 316 6.87 7.54 11.70
C PHE A 316 8.32 7.04 11.74
N LYS A 317 8.58 5.79 11.31
CA LYS A 317 9.87 5.12 11.53
C LYS A 317 10.39 4.40 10.30
N GLY A 318 11.68 4.60 10.04
CA GLY A 318 12.44 4.04 8.91
C GLY A 318 13.62 4.94 8.57
N ARG A 319 14.30 4.64 7.47
CA ARG A 319 15.40 5.46 6.94
C ARG A 319 14.90 6.37 5.82
N VAL A 320 14.91 7.68 6.07
CA VAL A 320 14.63 8.71 5.06
C VAL A 320 15.95 9.43 4.76
N PRO A 321 16.45 9.39 3.51
CA PRO A 321 17.67 10.12 3.16
C PRO A 321 17.48 11.63 3.34
N SER A 322 18.48 12.29 3.93
CA SER A 322 18.53 13.75 4.04
C SER A 322 19.09 14.32 2.74
N ARG A 323 18.25 15.04 1.98
CA ARG A 323 18.57 15.56 0.63
C ARG A 323 17.56 16.61 0.17
N SER A 324 17.84 17.20 -0.99
CA SER A 324 16.92 18.12 -1.68
C SER A 324 15.63 17.43 -2.12
N ASP A 325 14.52 18.16 -2.12
CA ASP A 325 13.22 17.69 -2.62
C ASP A 325 13.16 17.56 -4.14
N VAL A 326 14.15 18.11 -4.85
CA VAL A 326 14.36 17.94 -6.30
C VAL A 326 14.47 16.46 -6.68
N ASN A 327 15.14 15.66 -5.83
CA ASN A 327 15.28 14.22 -6.04
C ASN A 327 13.93 13.50 -6.10
N GLY A 328 12.86 14.10 -5.57
CA GLY A 328 11.50 13.56 -5.55
C GLY A 328 10.76 13.59 -6.89
N TRP A 329 11.24 14.38 -7.87
CA TRP A 329 10.50 14.63 -9.12
C TRP A 329 10.88 13.70 -10.27
N GLY A 330 12.05 13.06 -10.21
CA GLY A 330 12.53 12.22 -11.29
C GLY A 330 13.98 11.76 -11.12
N PRO A 331 14.54 11.11 -12.16
CA PRO A 331 15.98 10.88 -12.26
C PRO A 331 16.78 12.18 -12.23
N VAL A 332 17.88 12.18 -11.48
CA VAL A 332 18.79 13.34 -11.33
C VAL A 332 20.19 13.03 -11.89
N PRO A 333 20.98 14.03 -12.31
CA PRO A 333 22.37 13.82 -12.73
C PRO A 333 23.27 13.19 -11.65
N GLY A 334 23.87 12.02 -11.94
CA GLY A 334 24.83 11.34 -11.06
C GLY A 334 26.23 11.96 -11.09
N TRP A 335 26.58 12.70 -12.13
CA TRP A 335 27.96 13.18 -12.31
C TRP A 335 28.27 14.53 -11.65
N SER A 336 27.28 15.31 -11.23
CA SER A 336 27.51 16.66 -10.67
C SER A 336 27.82 16.62 -9.16
N GLY A 337 27.18 15.69 -8.45
CA GLY A 337 27.25 15.56 -7.00
C GLY A 337 26.48 16.62 -6.22
N ASP A 338 25.51 17.28 -6.86
CA ASP A 338 24.58 18.24 -6.23
C ASP A 338 23.39 17.55 -5.55
N TYR A 339 23.12 16.29 -5.92
CA TYR A 339 21.94 15.52 -5.51
C TYR A 339 22.25 14.40 -4.50
N GLU A 340 23.43 14.46 -3.89
CA GLU A 340 23.90 13.45 -2.95
C GLU A 340 23.05 13.40 -1.68
N TRP A 341 23.03 12.22 -1.05
CA TRP A 341 22.50 12.08 0.29
C TRP A 341 23.50 12.61 1.32
N ASP A 342 23.03 13.47 2.23
CA ASP A 342 23.76 13.88 3.44
C ASP A 342 23.34 13.00 4.63
N GLY A 343 23.57 11.70 4.49
CA GLY A 343 23.12 10.71 5.45
C GLY A 343 21.59 10.57 5.50
N PHE A 344 21.04 10.42 6.69
CA PHE A 344 19.61 10.17 6.92
C PHE A 344 19.06 11.16 7.95
N ILE A 345 17.77 11.48 7.84
CA ILE A 345 17.07 12.29 8.84
C ILE A 345 17.24 11.64 10.22
N PRO A 346 17.68 12.39 11.25
CA PRO A 346 17.81 11.86 12.61
C PRO A 346 16.50 11.28 13.14
N ASN A 347 16.58 10.12 13.80
CA ASN A 347 15.40 9.41 14.30
C ASN A 347 14.56 10.21 15.30
N SER A 348 15.17 11.17 16.00
CA SER A 348 14.54 12.09 16.93
C SER A 348 13.74 13.21 16.25
N GLU A 349 14.02 13.47 14.97
CA GLU A 349 13.37 14.51 14.18
C GLU A 349 12.20 13.97 13.35
N LEU A 350 12.14 12.65 13.15
CA LEU A 350 11.01 12.01 12.48
C LEU A 350 9.68 12.24 13.22
N PRO A 351 8.55 12.40 12.50
CA PRO A 351 7.26 12.71 13.11
C PRO A 351 6.80 11.65 14.12
N ARG A 352 6.24 12.13 15.23
CA ARG A 352 5.60 11.28 16.25
C ARG A 352 4.54 12.06 17.00
N SER A 353 3.62 11.34 17.63
CA SER A 353 2.60 11.90 18.52
C SER A 353 2.31 10.92 19.64
N LYS A 354 2.49 11.33 20.90
CA LYS A 354 2.20 10.51 22.09
C LYS A 354 1.15 11.21 22.93
N ASN A 355 0.07 10.49 23.26
CA ASN A 355 -1.07 10.97 24.04
C ASN A 355 -1.58 12.38 23.62
N PRO A 356 -1.88 12.60 22.32
CA PRO A 356 -2.36 13.90 21.86
C PRO A 356 -3.70 14.29 22.50
N ASP A 357 -3.91 15.60 22.73
CA ASP A 357 -5.15 16.16 23.30
C ASP A 357 -6.40 15.89 22.46
N SER A 358 -6.24 15.60 21.16
CA SER A 358 -7.32 15.11 20.29
C SER A 358 -7.96 13.83 20.84
N GLY A 359 -7.22 13.05 21.65
CA GLY A 359 -7.63 11.75 22.16
C GLY A 359 -7.62 10.65 21.11
N TRP A 360 -7.07 10.90 19.91
CA TRP A 360 -6.93 9.92 18.84
C TRP A 360 -5.76 10.24 17.90
N VAL A 361 -5.26 9.22 17.21
CA VAL A 361 -4.37 9.32 16.04
C VAL A 361 -4.98 8.53 14.88
N VAL A 362 -4.84 9.03 13.65
CA VAL A 362 -5.32 8.35 12.43
C VAL A 362 -4.25 8.44 11.35
N THR A 363 -3.96 7.31 10.74
CA THR A 363 -3.07 7.19 9.58
C THR A 363 -3.72 6.29 8.52
N CYS A 364 -3.95 6.87 7.36
CA CYS A 364 -4.51 6.24 6.17
C CYS A 364 -3.65 6.58 4.93
N ASN A 365 -2.33 6.73 5.13
CA ASN A 365 -1.35 7.21 4.14
C ASN A 365 -1.55 8.67 3.68
N GLN A 366 -2.38 9.45 4.38
CA GLN A 366 -2.52 10.88 4.14
C GLN A 366 -1.25 11.64 4.55
N ARG A 367 -1.20 12.93 4.20
CA ARG A 367 -0.06 13.81 4.55
C ARG A 367 0.34 13.68 6.02
N VAL A 368 1.64 13.57 6.30
CA VAL A 368 2.12 13.36 7.67
C VAL A 368 2.31 14.67 8.42
N VAL A 369 2.94 15.66 7.78
CA VAL A 369 3.37 16.95 8.37
C VAL A 369 3.00 18.13 7.48
N ASP A 370 3.05 19.35 8.03
CA ASP A 370 2.80 20.59 7.28
C ASP A 370 4.02 20.99 6.42
N HIS A 371 3.89 22.04 5.61
CA HIS A 371 4.92 22.54 4.70
C HIS A 371 6.14 23.15 5.41
N ASP A 372 6.02 23.54 6.68
CA ASP A 372 7.08 24.15 7.47
C ASP A 372 7.99 23.11 8.17
N TYR A 373 7.67 21.82 8.04
CA TYR A 373 8.52 20.75 8.51
C TYR A 373 9.87 20.76 7.77
N GLN A 374 10.96 20.71 8.53
CA GLN A 374 12.31 21.02 8.03
C GLN A 374 12.84 20.04 6.99
N HIS A 375 12.29 18.83 6.92
CA HIS A 375 12.81 17.77 6.06
C HIS A 375 11.83 17.38 4.97
N TYR A 376 12.37 17.12 3.78
CA TYR A 376 11.60 16.51 2.71
C TYR A 376 11.20 15.07 3.07
N LEU A 377 9.90 14.75 2.91
CA LEU A 377 9.38 13.40 3.11
C LEU A 377 8.90 12.76 1.81
N THR A 378 8.00 13.40 1.06
CA THR A 378 7.48 12.91 -0.24
C THR A 378 6.61 13.97 -0.90
N HIS A 379 6.41 13.87 -2.23
CA HIS A 379 5.41 14.63 -2.99
C HIS A 379 4.11 13.84 -3.23
N MET A 380 4.13 12.51 -2.98
CA MET A 380 3.11 11.55 -3.43
C MET A 380 2.29 10.95 -2.28
N TYR A 381 1.77 11.79 -1.40
CA TYR A 381 0.87 11.33 -0.33
C TYR A 381 -0.41 10.70 -0.86
N GLY A 382 -1.02 9.80 -0.08
CA GLY A 382 -2.38 9.34 -0.32
C GLY A 382 -3.42 10.44 -0.06
N THR A 383 -4.61 10.26 -0.60
CA THR A 383 -5.76 11.13 -0.30
C THR A 383 -6.16 11.01 1.16
N ASP A 384 -6.80 12.05 1.70
CA ASP A 384 -7.24 12.08 3.09
C ASP A 384 -8.68 11.56 3.30
N TYR A 385 -9.36 11.09 2.24
CA TYR A 385 -10.76 10.67 2.30
C TYR A 385 -11.01 9.59 3.35
N ARG A 386 -10.20 8.53 3.34
CA ARG A 386 -10.26 7.46 4.35
C ARG A 386 -9.98 7.99 5.75
N ALA A 387 -8.95 8.83 5.91
CA ALA A 387 -8.59 9.41 7.19
C ALA A 387 -9.72 10.28 7.77
N ARG A 388 -10.40 11.08 6.93
CA ARG A 388 -11.57 11.88 7.33
C ARG A 388 -12.73 10.99 7.77
N ARG A 389 -13.06 9.94 7.02
CA ARG A 389 -14.10 8.98 7.40
C ARG A 389 -13.79 8.30 8.73
N VAL A 390 -12.57 7.77 8.91
CA VAL A 390 -12.13 7.15 10.16
C VAL A 390 -12.23 8.13 11.34
N ARG A 391 -11.70 9.36 11.18
CA ARG A 391 -11.82 10.42 12.20
C ARG A 391 -13.27 10.72 12.55
N ASP A 392 -14.13 10.94 11.56
CA ASP A 392 -15.53 11.31 11.79
C ASP A 392 -16.29 10.21 12.53
N ARG A 393 -15.99 8.95 12.21
CA ARG A 393 -16.54 7.79 12.92
C ARG A 393 -16.03 7.71 14.37
N ILE A 394 -14.74 7.92 14.61
CA ILE A 394 -14.17 8.00 15.96
C ILE A 394 -14.89 9.08 16.77
N GLU A 395 -15.06 10.28 16.22
CA GLU A 395 -15.73 11.39 16.92
C GLU A 395 -17.22 11.11 17.17
N GLN A 396 -17.91 10.47 16.23
CA GLN A 396 -19.30 10.05 16.40
C GLN A 396 -19.45 9.02 17.52
N ILE A 397 -18.62 7.98 17.54
CA ILE A 397 -18.65 6.88 18.53
C ILE A 397 -18.26 7.40 19.92
N SER A 398 -17.25 8.27 20.00
CA SER A 398 -16.71 8.78 21.27
C SER A 398 -17.75 9.46 22.15
N ARG A 399 -18.83 9.99 21.56
CA ARG A 399 -19.97 10.59 22.29
C ARG A 399 -20.64 9.62 23.28
N ARG A 400 -20.48 8.31 23.10
CA ARG A 400 -21.02 7.26 23.99
C ARG A 400 -19.95 6.29 24.51
N LYS A 401 -18.67 6.61 24.34
CA LYS A 401 -17.51 5.72 24.54
C LYS A 401 -17.51 4.51 23.58
N ALA A 402 -16.33 4.20 23.05
CA ALA A 402 -16.09 3.16 22.08
C ALA A 402 -15.89 1.78 22.71
N THR A 403 -16.28 0.75 21.96
CA THR A 403 -16.05 -0.67 22.22
C THR A 403 -15.18 -1.28 21.13
N VAL A 404 -14.73 -2.52 21.33
CA VAL A 404 -14.06 -3.30 20.27
C VAL A 404 -14.94 -3.45 19.02
N ALA A 405 -16.24 -3.70 19.18
CA ALA A 405 -17.17 -3.83 18.06
C ALA A 405 -17.31 -2.53 17.25
N ASP A 406 -17.14 -1.37 17.90
CA ASP A 406 -17.14 -0.08 17.22
C ASP A 406 -15.94 0.08 16.29
N MET A 407 -14.80 -0.56 16.57
CA MET A 407 -13.64 -0.55 15.68
C MET A 407 -13.94 -1.35 14.40
N SER A 408 -14.64 -2.48 14.49
CA SER A 408 -15.15 -3.21 13.31
C SER A 408 -16.11 -2.35 12.48
N ALA A 409 -16.96 -1.55 13.13
CA ALA A 409 -17.86 -0.63 12.43
C ALA A 409 -17.15 0.56 11.76
N ILE A 410 -15.88 0.85 12.11
CA ILE A 410 -15.03 1.80 11.38
C ILE A 410 -14.45 1.13 10.13
N HIS A 411 -13.97 -0.11 10.25
CA HIS A 411 -13.53 -0.91 9.09
C HIS A 411 -14.63 -1.07 8.04
N ALA A 412 -15.88 -1.20 8.48
CA ALA A 412 -17.03 -1.39 7.62
C ALA A 412 -17.56 -0.12 6.94
N ASP A 413 -16.97 1.06 7.19
CA ASP A 413 -17.45 2.29 6.59
C ASP A 413 -17.18 2.32 5.08
N THR A 414 -18.25 2.47 4.32
CA THR A 414 -18.26 2.51 2.84
C THR A 414 -18.86 3.80 2.28
N THR A 415 -18.94 4.86 3.09
CA THR A 415 -19.44 6.17 2.65
C THR A 415 -18.33 6.95 1.93
N SER A 416 -18.56 7.28 0.66
CA SER A 416 -17.56 7.91 -0.21
C SER A 416 -17.66 9.44 -0.22
N ILE A 417 -16.57 10.12 0.17
CA ILE A 417 -16.44 11.58 0.09
C ILE A 417 -16.45 12.07 -1.37
N PRO A 418 -15.65 11.53 -2.31
CA PRO A 418 -15.69 11.98 -3.71
C PRO A 418 -17.06 11.73 -4.37
N ALA A 419 -17.82 10.72 -3.91
CA ALA A 419 -19.17 10.48 -4.40
C ALA A 419 -20.14 11.62 -4.10
N ILE A 420 -19.99 12.33 -2.97
CA ILE A 420 -20.83 13.50 -2.64
C ILE A 420 -20.67 14.57 -3.72
N THR A 421 -19.43 14.90 -4.08
CA THR A 421 -19.13 15.91 -5.09
C THR A 421 -19.63 15.50 -6.46
N LEU A 422 -19.29 14.28 -6.92
CA LEU A 422 -19.68 13.82 -8.24
C LEU A 422 -21.19 13.66 -8.39
N SER A 423 -21.89 13.19 -7.35
CA SER A 423 -23.35 13.06 -7.35
C SER A 423 -24.01 14.44 -7.45
N ALA A 424 -23.50 15.43 -6.71
CA ALA A 424 -23.97 16.80 -6.82
C ALA A 424 -23.73 17.41 -8.21
N ALA A 425 -22.60 17.11 -8.84
CA ALA A 425 -22.30 17.57 -10.20
C ALA A 425 -23.20 16.90 -11.25
N ILE A 426 -23.40 15.57 -11.16
CA ILE A 426 -24.32 14.82 -12.03
C ILE A 426 -25.75 15.37 -11.92
N ALA A 427 -26.20 15.68 -10.70
CA ALA A 427 -27.53 16.24 -10.45
C ALA A 427 -27.75 17.63 -11.06
N LYS A 428 -26.68 18.36 -11.40
CA LYS A 428 -26.71 19.69 -12.03
C LYS A 428 -26.62 19.63 -13.56
N LEU A 429 -26.39 18.46 -14.16
CA LEU A 429 -26.20 18.34 -15.61
C LEU A 429 -27.44 18.85 -16.38
N PRO A 430 -27.25 19.73 -17.37
CA PRO A 430 -28.36 20.22 -18.18
C PRO A 430 -28.84 19.15 -19.17
N GLN A 431 -30.12 19.22 -19.54
CA GLN A 431 -30.65 18.51 -20.72
C GLN A 431 -30.42 16.98 -20.74
N LEU A 432 -30.57 16.31 -19.60
CA LEU A 432 -30.66 14.85 -19.56
C LEU A 432 -32.05 14.38 -20.00
N ASP A 433 -32.11 13.35 -20.86
CA ASP A 433 -33.33 12.71 -21.33
C ASP A 433 -33.46 11.25 -20.84
N ASP A 434 -34.70 10.77 -20.81
CA ASP A 434 -35.10 9.38 -20.59
C ASP A 434 -34.33 8.64 -19.47
N LEU A 435 -33.45 7.71 -19.86
CA LEU A 435 -32.72 6.83 -18.98
C LEU A 435 -31.66 7.59 -18.19
N TYR A 436 -30.98 8.56 -18.80
CA TYR A 436 -29.95 9.35 -18.12
C TYR A 436 -30.54 10.22 -17.02
N LEU A 437 -31.70 10.82 -17.26
CA LEU A 437 -32.41 11.59 -16.24
C LEU A 437 -32.81 10.71 -15.05
N SER A 438 -33.31 9.50 -15.32
CA SER A 438 -33.68 8.54 -14.27
C SER A 438 -32.47 8.09 -13.45
N ALA A 439 -31.32 7.85 -14.09
CA ALA A 439 -30.10 7.44 -13.43
C ALA A 439 -29.52 8.58 -12.57
N ALA A 440 -29.56 9.82 -13.06
CA ALA A 440 -29.12 10.99 -12.31
C ALA A 440 -29.99 11.23 -11.07
N GLN A 441 -31.30 10.98 -11.16
CA GLN A 441 -32.20 11.10 -10.00
C GLN A 441 -31.90 10.03 -8.92
N ILE A 442 -31.59 8.78 -9.32
CA ILE A 442 -31.16 7.73 -8.38
C ILE A 442 -29.88 8.13 -7.65
N VAL A 443 -28.89 8.68 -8.37
CA VAL A 443 -27.62 9.14 -7.78
C VAL A 443 -27.84 10.35 -6.88
N LYS A 444 -28.75 11.26 -7.23
CA LYS A 444 -29.08 12.45 -6.43
C LYS A 444 -29.69 12.11 -5.07
N ASP A 445 -30.53 11.08 -4.99
CA ASP A 445 -31.23 10.69 -3.76
C ASP A 445 -30.42 9.68 -2.90
N TRP A 446 -29.22 9.31 -3.36
CA TRP A 446 -28.36 8.33 -2.70
C TRP A 446 -27.67 8.90 -1.46
N ASP A 447 -27.42 8.03 -0.49
CA ASP A 447 -26.70 8.32 0.75
C ASP A 447 -25.17 8.21 0.63
N HIS A 448 -24.66 7.97 -0.60
CA HIS A 448 -23.22 7.86 -0.92
C HIS A 448 -22.51 6.65 -0.29
N ASP A 449 -23.29 5.69 0.22
CA ASP A 449 -22.80 4.45 0.79
C ASP A 449 -22.74 3.33 -0.26
N LEU A 450 -21.54 2.79 -0.47
CA LEU A 450 -21.17 1.85 -1.53
C LEU A 450 -21.55 0.41 -1.20
N ARG A 451 -22.79 0.17 -0.78
CA ARG A 451 -23.32 -1.17 -0.47
C ARG A 451 -23.42 -2.03 -1.72
N GLU A 452 -23.25 -3.34 -1.55
CA GLU A 452 -23.30 -4.33 -2.64
C GLU A 452 -24.62 -4.33 -3.42
N ASP A 453 -25.74 -4.05 -2.76
CA ASP A 453 -27.06 -4.04 -3.36
C ASP A 453 -27.46 -2.68 -3.98
N SER A 454 -26.58 -1.67 -3.89
CA SER A 454 -26.88 -0.30 -4.31
C SER A 454 -26.74 -0.10 -5.82
N ALA A 455 -27.84 0.30 -6.46
CA ALA A 455 -27.85 0.72 -7.86
C ALA A 455 -27.20 2.10 -8.06
N ALA A 456 -27.38 3.01 -7.11
CA ALA A 456 -26.72 4.31 -7.14
C ALA A 456 -25.19 4.17 -7.08
N ALA A 457 -24.68 3.26 -6.24
CA ALA A 457 -23.25 2.95 -6.18
C ALA A 457 -22.73 2.40 -7.51
N ALA A 458 -23.47 1.50 -8.16
CA ALA A 458 -23.11 0.99 -9.49
C ALA A 458 -23.05 2.11 -10.54
N ILE A 459 -24.02 3.03 -10.57
CA ILE A 459 -24.04 4.18 -11.49
C ILE A 459 -22.87 5.11 -11.20
N TYR A 460 -22.65 5.47 -9.94
CA TYR A 460 -21.54 6.32 -9.53
C TYR A 460 -20.19 5.72 -9.94
N GLN A 461 -19.95 4.43 -9.65
CA GLN A 461 -18.68 3.78 -9.95
C GLN A 461 -18.43 3.65 -11.45
N ALA A 462 -19.45 3.29 -12.23
CA ALA A 462 -19.34 3.27 -13.68
C ALA A 462 -19.01 4.66 -14.23
N SER A 463 -19.68 5.70 -13.72
CA SER A 463 -19.42 7.09 -14.11
C SER A 463 -18.01 7.53 -13.72
N SER A 464 -17.58 7.29 -12.47
CA SER A 464 -16.25 7.67 -11.99
C SER A 464 -15.15 6.97 -12.76
N ARG A 465 -15.34 5.70 -13.17
CA ARG A 465 -14.39 4.96 -14.00
C ARG A 465 -14.23 5.62 -15.37
N GLU A 466 -15.32 5.98 -16.03
CA GLU A 466 -15.25 6.62 -17.34
C GLU A 466 -14.69 8.04 -17.25
N ILE A 467 -14.99 8.79 -16.19
CA ILE A 467 -14.35 10.09 -15.90
C ILE A 467 -12.83 9.91 -15.74
N SER A 468 -12.37 8.91 -14.98
CA SER A 468 -10.95 8.59 -14.81
C SER A 468 -10.25 8.33 -16.15
N LYS A 469 -10.89 7.56 -17.05
CA LYS A 469 -10.35 7.32 -18.40
C LYS A 469 -10.28 8.60 -19.22
N LEU A 470 -11.34 9.42 -19.22
CA LEU A 470 -11.36 10.68 -19.97
C LEU A 470 -10.31 11.66 -19.45
N LEU A 471 -10.16 11.78 -18.12
CA LEU A 471 -9.09 12.55 -17.51
C LEU A 471 -7.72 12.07 -17.98
N ALA A 472 -7.45 10.76 -17.91
CA ALA A 472 -6.17 10.21 -18.36
C ALA A 472 -5.91 10.44 -19.85
N ILE A 473 -6.92 10.25 -20.72
CA ILE A 473 -6.80 10.49 -22.16
C ILE A 473 -6.41 11.95 -22.45
N ARG A 474 -7.05 12.92 -21.78
CA ARG A 474 -6.78 14.34 -21.99
C ARG A 474 -5.49 14.81 -21.34
N ALA A 475 -5.17 14.28 -20.16
CA ALA A 475 -4.01 14.70 -19.38
C ALA A 475 -2.71 14.04 -19.83
N TYR A 476 -2.73 12.77 -20.24
CA TYR A 476 -1.52 11.97 -20.45
C TYR A 476 -1.19 11.68 -21.91
N GLY A 477 -2.06 12.06 -22.86
CA GLY A 477 -1.82 11.82 -24.28
C GLY A 477 -1.63 10.33 -24.59
N ALA A 478 -0.53 9.98 -25.25
CA ALA A 478 -0.22 8.60 -25.62
C ALA A 478 -0.01 7.67 -24.41
N LEU A 479 0.30 8.21 -23.23
CA LEU A 479 0.52 7.44 -22.01
C LEU A 479 -0.76 7.08 -21.24
N SER A 480 -1.93 7.48 -21.74
CA SER A 480 -3.24 7.13 -21.16
C SER A 480 -3.56 5.63 -21.17
N GLY A 481 -2.78 4.82 -21.91
CA GLY A 481 -2.90 3.37 -21.99
C GLY A 481 -2.90 2.65 -20.63
N GLY A 482 -2.10 3.15 -19.67
CA GLY A 482 -1.97 2.58 -18.33
C GLY A 482 -3.23 2.65 -17.46
N VAL A 483 -4.10 3.62 -17.76
CA VAL A 483 -5.41 3.79 -17.08
C VAL A 483 -6.54 3.16 -17.89
N THR A 484 -6.50 3.32 -19.22
CA THR A 484 -7.55 2.83 -20.12
C THR A 484 -7.52 1.32 -20.34
N GLY A 485 -6.40 0.66 -20.02
CA GLY A 485 -6.22 -0.79 -20.15
C GLY A 485 -5.59 -1.23 -21.47
N VAL A 486 -5.11 -0.29 -22.29
CA VAL A 486 -4.40 -0.57 -23.56
C VAL A 486 -2.97 -1.02 -23.30
N THR A 487 -2.34 -0.51 -22.24
CA THR A 487 -1.00 -0.90 -21.78
C THR A 487 -1.01 -1.15 -20.28
N VAL A 488 -0.01 -1.86 -19.78
CA VAL A 488 0.20 -1.98 -18.34
C VAL A 488 1.19 -0.90 -17.91
N ASP A 489 0.74 0.09 -17.16
CA ASP A 489 1.59 1.11 -16.54
C ASP A 489 1.01 1.53 -15.19
N ALA A 490 1.59 0.99 -14.13
CA ALA A 490 1.16 1.25 -12.76
C ALA A 490 1.30 2.72 -12.33
N GLY A 491 2.27 3.45 -12.90
CA GLY A 491 2.54 4.84 -12.55
C GLY A 491 1.42 5.78 -12.98
N ALA A 492 0.78 5.49 -14.12
CA ALA A 492 -0.32 6.31 -14.64
C ALA A 492 -1.55 6.28 -13.72
N GLU A 493 -1.93 5.08 -13.26
CA GLU A 493 -3.05 4.88 -12.34
C GLU A 493 -2.75 5.48 -10.96
N ASP A 494 -1.53 5.29 -10.45
CA ASP A 494 -1.16 5.84 -9.15
C ASP A 494 -1.14 7.37 -9.16
N HIS A 495 -0.56 7.99 -10.19
CA HIS A 495 -0.58 9.43 -10.39
C HIS A 495 -2.01 9.97 -10.54
N LEU A 496 -2.85 9.30 -11.35
CA LEU A 496 -4.25 9.70 -11.51
C LEU A 496 -4.98 9.70 -10.17
N ARG A 497 -4.82 8.65 -9.38
CA ARG A 497 -5.51 8.44 -8.11
C ARG A 497 -5.02 9.36 -6.99
N ARG A 498 -3.71 9.67 -6.94
CA ARG A 498 -3.11 10.49 -5.86
C ARG A 498 -3.06 11.98 -6.17
N GLN A 499 -3.01 12.37 -7.45
CA GLN A 499 -2.77 13.76 -7.87
C GLN A 499 -3.94 14.34 -8.66
N LEU A 500 -4.17 13.83 -9.88
CA LEU A 500 -5.07 14.46 -10.84
C LEU A 500 -6.56 14.33 -10.46
N LYS A 501 -7.05 13.12 -10.15
CA LYS A 501 -8.45 12.90 -9.77
C LYS A 501 -8.82 13.65 -8.50
N PRO A 502 -8.03 13.62 -7.40
CA PRO A 502 -8.35 14.38 -6.19
C PRO A 502 -8.42 15.89 -6.43
N ASP A 503 -7.50 16.48 -7.21
CA ASP A 503 -7.57 17.91 -7.56
C ASP A 503 -8.81 18.21 -8.40
N PHE A 504 -9.14 17.37 -9.39
CA PHE A 504 -10.36 17.50 -10.19
C PHE A 504 -11.61 17.48 -9.31
N ILE A 505 -11.72 16.53 -8.38
CA ILE A 505 -12.84 16.45 -7.43
C ILE A 505 -12.91 17.67 -6.52
N ARG A 506 -11.77 18.15 -5.99
CA ARG A 506 -11.74 19.35 -5.16
C ARG A 506 -12.25 20.57 -5.93
N ARG A 507 -11.73 20.79 -7.14
CA ARG A 507 -12.11 21.92 -7.99
C ARG A 507 -13.56 21.88 -8.44
N LEU A 508 -14.09 20.66 -8.63
CA LEU A 508 -15.51 20.47 -8.91
C LEU A 508 -16.37 20.84 -7.70
N ASN A 509 -15.89 20.57 -6.48
CA ASN A 509 -16.61 20.87 -5.24
C ASN A 509 -16.64 22.35 -4.87
N ASP A 510 -15.56 23.09 -5.16
CA ASP A 510 -15.45 24.53 -4.85
C ASP A 510 -15.74 25.44 -6.05
N ASP A 511 -16.30 24.88 -7.14
CA ASP A 511 -16.64 25.56 -8.39
C ASP A 511 -15.44 26.30 -9.04
N SER A 512 -14.20 25.79 -8.87
CA SER A 512 -12.96 26.36 -9.43
C SER A 512 -12.31 25.56 -10.57
N LEU A 513 -13.07 24.68 -11.24
CA LEU A 513 -12.57 23.91 -12.39
C LEU A 513 -12.09 24.79 -13.55
N SER A 514 -12.72 25.94 -13.79
CA SER A 514 -12.27 26.90 -14.81
C SER A 514 -10.84 27.39 -14.57
N ASP A 515 -10.39 27.37 -13.32
CA ASP A 515 -9.09 27.88 -12.88
C ASP A 515 -8.03 26.76 -12.79
N ALA A 516 -8.38 25.53 -13.19
CA ALA A 516 -7.50 24.37 -13.08
C ALA A 516 -6.20 24.51 -13.86
N GLY A 517 -6.26 25.19 -15.01
CA GLY A 517 -5.10 25.42 -15.86
C GLY A 517 -4.46 24.12 -16.39
N TYR A 518 -5.15 22.97 -16.34
CA TYR A 518 -4.62 21.66 -16.74
C TYR A 518 -4.05 21.59 -18.16
N GLY A 519 -4.42 22.55 -19.01
CA GLY A 519 -4.01 22.57 -20.42
C GLY A 519 -4.91 21.72 -21.32
N PHE A 520 -6.08 21.30 -20.82
CA PHE A 520 -7.15 20.65 -21.58
C PHE A 520 -8.52 21.04 -21.02
N GLU A 521 -9.56 20.93 -21.85
CA GLU A 521 -10.95 21.25 -21.48
C GLU A 521 -11.53 20.25 -20.49
N THR A 522 -12.32 20.74 -19.52
CA THR A 522 -12.93 19.91 -18.47
C THR A 522 -14.46 19.96 -18.45
N GLU A 523 -15.07 20.88 -19.20
CA GLU A 523 -16.48 21.27 -19.10
C GLU A 523 -17.46 20.09 -19.31
N ASP A 524 -17.13 19.18 -20.23
CA ASP A 524 -17.96 18.04 -20.60
C ASP A 524 -17.61 16.73 -19.86
N LEU A 525 -16.55 16.71 -19.05
CA LEU A 525 -16.02 15.46 -18.47
C LEU A 525 -17.05 14.72 -17.60
N VAL A 526 -17.77 15.46 -16.76
CA VAL A 526 -18.80 14.89 -15.89
C VAL A 526 -19.96 14.33 -16.72
N GLU A 527 -20.44 15.07 -17.71
CA GLU A 527 -21.55 14.64 -18.56
C GLU A 527 -21.18 13.42 -19.41
N ALA A 528 -20.05 13.49 -20.12
CA ALA A 528 -19.57 12.44 -20.98
C ALA A 528 -19.25 11.16 -20.19
N GLY A 529 -18.59 11.28 -19.05
CA GLY A 529 -18.28 10.15 -18.18
C GLY A 529 -19.53 9.53 -17.55
N PHE A 530 -20.50 10.35 -17.11
CA PHE A 530 -21.78 9.85 -16.59
C PHE A 530 -22.56 9.08 -17.66
N LYS A 531 -22.73 9.64 -18.86
CA LYS A 531 -23.43 8.98 -19.97
C LYS A 531 -22.75 7.67 -20.35
N ALA A 532 -21.42 7.67 -20.51
CA ALA A 532 -20.65 6.47 -20.80
C ALA A 532 -20.77 5.40 -19.69
N GLY A 533 -20.81 5.82 -18.42
CA GLY A 533 -21.03 4.92 -17.29
C GLY A 533 -22.41 4.26 -17.32
N VAL A 534 -23.47 5.02 -17.62
CA VAL A 534 -24.83 4.49 -17.79
C VAL A 534 -24.90 3.52 -18.98
N ASP A 535 -24.30 3.88 -20.12
CA ASP A 535 -24.24 3.03 -21.31
C ASP A 535 -23.53 1.70 -21.05
N TYR A 536 -22.45 1.72 -20.26
CA TYR A 536 -21.78 0.51 -19.80
C TYR A 536 -22.74 -0.41 -19.02
N LEU A 537 -23.49 0.15 -18.06
CA LEU A 537 -24.45 -0.62 -17.26
C LEU A 537 -25.60 -1.18 -18.10
N VAL A 538 -26.11 -0.41 -19.05
CA VAL A 538 -27.14 -0.87 -20.00
C VAL A 538 -26.62 -2.02 -20.85
N THR A 539 -25.40 -1.89 -21.38
CA THR A 539 -24.78 -2.92 -22.23
C THR A 539 -24.60 -4.22 -21.45
N ARG A 540 -24.20 -4.14 -20.17
CA ARG A 540 -23.87 -5.32 -19.36
C ARG A 540 -25.08 -5.95 -18.67
N TYR A 541 -26.04 -5.16 -18.20
CA TYR A 541 -27.14 -5.62 -17.34
C TYR A 541 -28.54 -5.30 -17.89
N GLY A 542 -28.62 -4.60 -19.01
CA GLY A 542 -29.86 -4.07 -19.60
C GLY A 542 -30.34 -2.78 -18.94
N ALA A 543 -31.37 -2.15 -19.52
CA ALA A 543 -31.87 -0.84 -19.08
C ALA A 543 -32.66 -0.83 -17.75
N GLN A 544 -32.90 -2.00 -17.13
CA GLN A 544 -33.63 -2.08 -15.87
C GLN A 544 -32.69 -1.79 -14.69
N MET A 545 -32.67 -0.54 -14.21
CA MET A 545 -31.73 -0.07 -13.19
C MET A 545 -31.70 -0.88 -11.89
N LYS A 546 -32.83 -1.50 -11.50
CA LYS A 546 -32.90 -2.42 -10.35
C LYS A 546 -31.98 -3.64 -10.46
N LYS A 547 -31.48 -3.96 -11.67
CA LYS A 547 -30.52 -5.04 -11.91
C LYS A 547 -29.07 -4.57 -11.75
N TRP A 548 -28.83 -3.27 -11.73
CA TRP A 548 -27.50 -2.71 -11.52
C TRP A 548 -27.22 -2.80 -10.02
N ARG A 549 -26.51 -3.84 -9.60
CA ARG A 549 -26.13 -4.05 -8.20
C ARG A 549 -24.62 -4.01 -8.11
N TRP A 550 -24.08 -3.21 -7.20
CA TRP A 550 -22.63 -3.00 -7.10
C TRP A 550 -21.85 -4.31 -6.93
N GLY A 551 -22.28 -5.20 -6.05
CA GLY A 551 -21.64 -6.49 -5.76
C GLY A 551 -21.67 -7.51 -6.91
N GLU A 552 -22.46 -7.29 -7.96
CA GLU A 552 -22.44 -8.15 -9.17
C GLU A 552 -21.26 -7.80 -10.11
N MET A 553 -20.70 -6.59 -9.96
CA MET A 553 -19.49 -6.13 -10.67
C MET A 553 -18.26 -6.17 -9.77
N HIS A 554 -18.46 -5.89 -8.48
CA HIS A 554 -17.39 -5.71 -7.51
C HIS A 554 -17.17 -6.95 -6.65
N GLN A 555 -16.27 -7.81 -7.12
CA GLN A 555 -15.97 -9.09 -6.48
C GLN A 555 -14.46 -9.28 -6.34
N THR A 556 -14.04 -10.00 -5.29
CA THR A 556 -12.64 -10.39 -5.08
C THR A 556 -12.12 -11.18 -6.26
N ASP A 557 -10.92 -10.85 -6.74
CA ASP A 557 -10.26 -11.60 -7.80
C ASP A 557 -8.85 -12.00 -7.41
N HIS A 558 -8.77 -12.82 -6.36
CA HIS A 558 -7.55 -13.45 -5.88
C HIS A 558 -6.98 -14.38 -6.96
N MET A 559 -5.77 -14.08 -7.43
CA MET A 559 -5.11 -14.84 -8.49
C MET A 559 -3.85 -15.49 -7.96
N HIS A 560 -3.77 -16.81 -8.10
CA HIS A 560 -2.56 -17.55 -7.80
C HIS A 560 -1.48 -17.31 -8.88
N PRO A 561 -0.20 -17.10 -8.52
CA PRO A 561 0.86 -16.78 -9.49
C PRO A 561 1.00 -17.79 -10.64
N LEU A 562 0.76 -19.07 -10.36
CA LEU A 562 0.82 -20.14 -11.37
C LEU A 562 -0.43 -20.26 -12.25
N SER A 563 -1.53 -19.55 -11.96
CA SER A 563 -2.77 -19.71 -12.73
C SER A 563 -2.64 -19.26 -14.18
N SER A 564 -1.74 -18.31 -14.49
CA SER A 564 -1.47 -17.88 -15.87
C SER A 564 -0.69 -18.93 -16.66
N SER A 565 0.24 -19.64 -16.00
CA SER A 565 1.04 -20.70 -16.61
C SER A 565 0.30 -22.05 -16.68
N PHE A 566 -0.68 -22.27 -15.80
CA PHE A 566 -1.46 -23.51 -15.70
C PHE A 566 -2.98 -23.21 -15.70
N PRO A 567 -3.53 -22.70 -16.81
CA PRO A 567 -4.93 -22.24 -16.88
C PRO A 567 -5.95 -23.34 -16.59
N GLU A 568 -5.64 -24.60 -16.90
CA GLU A 568 -6.47 -25.77 -16.59
C GLU A 568 -6.54 -26.07 -15.08
N SER A 569 -5.59 -25.55 -14.30
CA SER A 569 -5.55 -25.69 -12.84
C SER A 569 -6.06 -24.45 -12.11
N ALA A 570 -6.27 -23.33 -12.82
CA ALA A 570 -6.64 -22.04 -12.23
C ALA A 570 -7.91 -22.09 -11.38
N TYR A 571 -8.93 -22.88 -11.76
CA TYR A 571 -10.17 -23.00 -10.97
C TYR A 571 -9.98 -23.68 -9.60
N LYS A 572 -8.87 -24.40 -9.40
CA LYS A 572 -8.48 -24.95 -8.09
C LYS A 572 -7.54 -24.01 -7.37
N LEU A 573 -6.58 -23.43 -8.10
CA LEU A 573 -5.55 -22.58 -7.52
C LEU A 573 -6.09 -21.22 -7.05
N ASN A 574 -7.10 -20.68 -7.74
CA ASN A 574 -7.75 -19.44 -7.36
C ASN A 574 -8.90 -19.71 -6.39
N PRO A 575 -8.99 -18.98 -5.27
CA PRO A 575 -10.15 -18.99 -4.39
C PRO A 575 -11.45 -18.57 -5.11
N PRO A 576 -12.61 -18.93 -4.54
CA PRO A 576 -13.89 -18.38 -4.99
C PRO A 576 -13.89 -16.85 -4.99
N ARG A 577 -14.70 -16.26 -5.88
CA ARG A 577 -14.96 -14.82 -5.86
C ARG A 577 -16.12 -14.53 -4.93
N VAL A 578 -15.98 -13.51 -4.08
CA VAL A 578 -17.06 -13.00 -3.23
C VAL A 578 -17.31 -11.54 -3.53
N ALA A 579 -18.57 -11.12 -3.49
CA ALA A 579 -18.93 -9.71 -3.54
C ALA A 579 -18.47 -9.01 -2.26
N ALA A 580 -18.15 -7.72 -2.37
CA ALA A 580 -17.85 -6.88 -1.22
C ALA A 580 -18.31 -5.44 -1.50
N PRO A 581 -18.63 -4.64 -0.47
CA PRO A 581 -18.99 -3.23 -0.63
C PRO A 581 -17.72 -2.37 -0.74
N GLY A 582 -17.89 -1.07 -0.99
CA GLY A 582 -16.79 -0.09 -0.92
C GLY A 582 -16.05 0.16 -2.23
N ASP A 583 -14.92 0.86 -2.11
CA ASP A 583 -13.94 1.18 -3.15
C ASP A 583 -12.58 1.55 -2.54
N SER A 584 -11.63 2.06 -3.33
CA SER A 584 -10.30 2.51 -2.85
C SER A 584 -10.31 3.75 -1.94
N ASP A 585 -11.36 4.56 -1.97
CA ASP A 585 -11.46 5.89 -1.34
C ASP A 585 -12.17 5.85 0.03
N VAL A 586 -12.75 4.70 0.42
CA VAL A 586 -13.45 4.48 1.70
C VAL A 586 -12.66 3.57 2.65
N PRO A 587 -12.92 3.62 3.97
CA PRO A 587 -12.22 2.79 4.95
C PRO A 587 -12.21 1.29 4.66
N PHE A 588 -13.30 0.70 4.13
CA PHE A 588 -13.30 -0.72 3.72
C PHE A 588 -12.21 -1.06 2.68
N ALA A 589 -11.89 -0.10 1.81
CA ALA A 589 -10.75 -0.13 0.89
C ALA A 589 -10.72 -1.29 -0.13
N SER A 590 -11.85 -1.69 -0.70
CA SER A 590 -11.93 -2.67 -1.80
C SER A 590 -11.53 -2.03 -3.13
N GLY A 591 -10.24 -1.94 -3.37
CA GLY A 591 -9.71 -1.24 -4.54
C GLY A 591 -9.82 -2.03 -5.85
N SER A 592 -10.27 -1.33 -6.88
CA SER A 592 -10.24 -1.78 -8.28
C SER A 592 -9.53 -0.72 -9.11
N PRO A 593 -8.36 -1.02 -9.71
CA PRO A 593 -7.76 -0.11 -10.68
C PRO A 593 -8.69 0.01 -11.89
N THR A 594 -8.63 1.15 -12.59
CA THR A 594 -9.49 1.45 -13.75
C THR A 594 -9.47 0.34 -14.81
N THR A 595 -8.31 -0.30 -15.00
CA THR A 595 -8.06 -1.39 -15.94
C THR A 595 -8.71 -2.73 -15.56
N ALA A 596 -9.03 -2.94 -14.29
CA ALA A 596 -9.70 -4.15 -13.79
C ALA A 596 -11.24 -4.08 -13.88
N GLU A 597 -11.75 -3.04 -14.55
CA GLU A 597 -13.15 -2.62 -14.53
C GLU A 597 -13.62 -2.34 -13.09
N PHE A 598 -14.12 -3.36 -12.40
CA PHE A 598 -14.58 -3.30 -11.02
C PHE A 598 -14.11 -4.50 -10.19
N SER A 599 -13.28 -5.38 -10.74
CA SER A 599 -12.77 -6.53 -9.98
C SER A 599 -11.86 -6.03 -8.86
N ILE A 600 -12.07 -6.51 -7.64
CA ILE A 600 -11.26 -6.11 -6.49
C ILE A 600 -9.88 -6.76 -6.66
N LYS A 601 -8.88 -5.91 -6.89
CA LYS A 601 -7.47 -6.30 -7.03
C LYS A 601 -6.64 -5.93 -5.83
N THR A 602 -7.08 -4.94 -5.07
CA THR A 602 -6.46 -4.55 -3.81
C THR A 602 -7.50 -4.50 -2.70
N GLY A 603 -7.12 -4.85 -1.49
CA GLY A 603 -8.04 -4.81 -0.35
C GLY A 603 -7.36 -5.18 0.96
N PRO A 604 -8.10 -5.13 2.08
CA PRO A 604 -7.60 -5.52 3.39
C PRO A 604 -7.03 -6.95 3.42
N ILE A 605 -5.71 -7.09 3.42
CA ILE A 605 -5.00 -8.38 3.55
C ILE A 605 -4.85 -8.84 5.01
N ASN A 606 -5.24 -7.96 5.94
CA ASN A 606 -5.49 -8.23 7.34
C ASN A 606 -6.44 -7.15 7.88
N ARG A 607 -7.14 -7.42 8.99
CA ARG A 607 -7.73 -6.39 9.86
C ARG A 607 -7.49 -6.78 11.30
N TYR A 608 -7.10 -5.86 12.16
CA TYR A 608 -6.80 -6.11 13.57
C TYR A 608 -7.45 -5.08 14.49
N ILE A 609 -7.82 -5.52 15.68
CA ILE A 609 -8.26 -4.69 16.80
C ILE A 609 -7.59 -5.26 18.05
N HIS A 610 -6.76 -4.47 18.71
CA HIS A 610 -6.08 -4.86 19.94
C HIS A 610 -6.66 -4.08 21.12
N ASP A 611 -6.97 -4.81 22.19
CA ASP A 611 -7.56 -4.28 23.42
C ASP A 611 -6.61 -4.49 24.61
N PRO A 612 -5.73 -3.52 24.92
CA PRO A 612 -4.88 -3.56 26.10
C PRO A 612 -5.62 -3.75 27.44
N SER A 613 -6.92 -3.49 27.53
CA SER A 613 -7.67 -3.75 28.76
C SER A 613 -7.93 -5.25 28.99
N ASN A 614 -7.99 -6.02 27.90
CA ASN A 614 -8.13 -7.46 27.92
C ASN A 614 -7.81 -8.02 26.52
N TRP A 615 -6.63 -8.61 26.37
CA TRP A 615 -6.17 -9.14 25.08
C TRP A 615 -7.11 -10.20 24.47
N SER A 616 -7.87 -10.93 25.29
CA SER A 616 -8.86 -11.91 24.81
C SER A 616 -10.07 -11.26 24.10
N ASN A 617 -10.26 -9.94 24.22
CA ASN A 617 -11.27 -9.20 23.46
C ASN A 617 -10.79 -8.86 22.04
N GLY A 618 -9.48 -8.99 21.76
CA GLY A 618 -8.88 -8.63 20.49
C GLY A 618 -9.52 -9.37 19.32
N ARG A 619 -9.46 -8.76 18.13
CA ARG A 619 -10.08 -9.28 16.91
C ARG A 619 -9.12 -9.22 15.73
N TRP A 620 -9.21 -10.21 14.86
CA TRP A 620 -8.40 -10.26 13.65
C TRP A 620 -9.07 -11.07 12.53
N ILE A 621 -8.66 -10.85 11.28
CA ILE A 621 -9.09 -11.65 10.13
C ILE A 621 -8.08 -11.51 8.97
N VAL A 622 -8.06 -12.49 8.06
CA VAL A 622 -7.41 -12.44 6.73
C VAL A 622 -8.45 -12.64 5.62
N PRO A 623 -8.21 -12.19 4.37
CA PRO A 623 -9.18 -12.31 3.28
C PRO A 623 -9.43 -13.76 2.81
N LEU A 624 -8.50 -14.67 3.11
CA LEU A 624 -8.60 -16.08 2.72
C LEU A 624 -8.65 -16.95 3.98
N GLY A 625 -7.78 -17.94 4.11
CA GLY A 625 -7.60 -18.67 5.35
C GLY A 625 -6.14 -18.78 5.74
N SER A 626 -5.87 -19.65 6.71
CA SER A 626 -4.53 -19.85 7.26
C SER A 626 -3.65 -20.75 6.37
N SER A 627 -4.18 -21.33 5.29
CA SER A 627 -3.44 -22.24 4.42
C SER A 627 -3.39 -21.76 2.97
N GLY A 628 -2.22 -21.85 2.33
CA GLY A 628 -2.08 -21.66 0.89
C GLY A 628 -2.48 -22.86 0.03
N HIS A 629 -2.67 -24.03 0.63
CA HIS A 629 -2.97 -25.26 -0.10
C HIS A 629 -4.46 -25.31 -0.52
N PRO A 630 -4.81 -25.40 -1.82
CA PRO A 630 -6.19 -25.35 -2.30
C PRO A 630 -7.16 -26.40 -1.74
N ALA A 631 -6.65 -27.59 -1.42
CA ALA A 631 -7.46 -28.65 -0.80
C ALA A 631 -7.60 -28.54 0.73
N SER A 632 -6.98 -27.55 1.37
CA SER A 632 -7.12 -27.34 2.81
C SER A 632 -8.49 -26.76 3.14
N PRO A 633 -9.16 -27.20 4.22
CA PRO A 633 -10.36 -26.51 4.70
C PRO A 633 -10.08 -25.03 5.02
N HIS A 634 -8.84 -24.70 5.40
CA HIS A 634 -8.41 -23.34 5.73
C HIS A 634 -7.83 -22.57 4.53
N PHE A 635 -8.18 -22.95 3.30
CA PHE A 635 -7.72 -22.24 2.10
C PHE A 635 -8.41 -20.87 1.93
N SER A 636 -9.70 -20.80 2.23
CA SER A 636 -10.54 -19.60 2.06
C SER A 636 -11.69 -19.52 3.07
N ASP A 637 -11.57 -20.20 4.21
CA ASP A 637 -12.62 -20.32 5.21
C ASP A 637 -12.99 -19.00 5.91
N GLN A 638 -12.11 -18.00 5.94
CA GLN A 638 -12.43 -16.67 6.49
C GLN A 638 -13.01 -15.71 5.45
N GLN A 639 -13.03 -16.06 4.16
CA GLN A 639 -13.35 -15.13 3.07
C GLN A 639 -14.74 -14.51 3.18
N ALA A 640 -15.77 -15.31 3.51
CA ALA A 640 -17.13 -14.81 3.66
C ALA A 640 -17.26 -13.86 4.86
N MET A 641 -16.65 -14.22 6.01
CA MET A 641 -16.59 -13.34 7.19
C MET A 641 -15.86 -12.03 6.87
N TRP A 642 -14.75 -12.13 6.13
CA TRP A 642 -13.96 -10.98 5.72
C TRP A 642 -14.74 -10.01 4.82
N ALA A 643 -15.50 -10.53 3.86
CA ALA A 643 -16.35 -9.71 2.99
C ALA A 643 -17.42 -8.96 3.79
N ASN A 644 -17.98 -9.60 4.82
CA ASN A 644 -18.98 -9.02 5.73
C ASN A 644 -18.39 -8.16 6.86
N VAL A 645 -17.07 -7.97 6.91
CA VAL A 645 -16.35 -7.27 8.01
C VAL A 645 -16.60 -7.90 9.39
N GLU A 646 -16.86 -9.21 9.39
CA GLU A 646 -16.80 -10.02 10.60
C GLU A 646 -15.34 -10.28 10.96
N THR A 647 -15.08 -10.63 12.22
CA THR A 647 -13.72 -10.85 12.72
C THR A 647 -13.68 -12.02 13.68
N ILE A 648 -12.53 -12.68 13.72
CA ILE A 648 -12.26 -13.83 14.58
C ILE A 648 -11.63 -13.32 15.88
N PRO A 649 -11.89 -13.94 17.05
CA PRO A 649 -11.17 -13.63 18.28
C PRO A 649 -9.65 -13.85 18.17
N GLN A 650 -8.88 -12.96 18.78
CA GLN A 650 -7.46 -13.17 19.09
C GLN A 650 -7.38 -14.04 20.36
N LEU A 651 -7.39 -15.37 20.18
CA LEU A 651 -7.28 -16.28 21.33
C LEU A 651 -5.93 -16.07 22.03
N TRP A 652 -5.98 -15.60 23.28
CA TRP A 652 -4.78 -15.21 24.04
C TRP A 652 -4.41 -16.19 25.16
N ASP A 653 -5.43 -16.78 25.81
CA ASP A 653 -5.22 -17.76 26.88
C ASP A 653 -4.87 -19.14 26.29
N TRP A 654 -3.76 -19.71 26.76
CA TRP A 654 -3.25 -20.97 26.22
C TRP A 654 -4.09 -22.20 26.62
N GLY A 655 -4.77 -22.13 27.77
CA GLY A 655 -5.72 -23.16 28.19
C GLY A 655 -6.89 -23.22 27.21
N VAL A 656 -7.49 -22.06 26.91
CA VAL A 656 -8.57 -21.95 25.91
C VAL A 656 -8.11 -22.45 24.54
N ILE A 657 -6.95 -22.01 24.06
CA ILE A 657 -6.39 -22.49 22.78
C ILE A 657 -6.22 -24.01 22.78
N SER A 658 -5.74 -24.60 23.87
CA SER A 658 -5.52 -26.03 23.97
C SER A 658 -6.82 -26.83 24.00
N GLU A 659 -7.88 -26.27 24.60
CA GLU A 659 -9.22 -26.86 24.66
C GLU A 659 -9.95 -26.77 23.32
N ASP A 660 -9.82 -25.65 22.61
CA ASP A 660 -10.49 -25.37 21.35
C ASP A 660 -9.70 -25.82 20.11
N ALA A 661 -8.51 -26.40 20.29
CA ALA A 661 -7.63 -26.78 19.18
C ALA A 661 -8.26 -27.85 18.27
N GLU A 662 -8.39 -27.53 16.99
CA GLU A 662 -8.84 -28.50 15.96
C GLU A 662 -7.79 -29.60 15.69
N SER A 663 -6.51 -29.28 15.88
CA SER A 663 -5.41 -30.24 15.78
C SER A 663 -4.28 -29.92 16.74
N ILE A 664 -3.60 -30.96 17.22
CA ILE A 664 -2.44 -30.84 18.11
C ILE A 664 -1.27 -31.57 17.48
N GLN A 665 -0.23 -30.82 17.12
CA GLN A 665 1.04 -31.38 16.67
C GLN A 665 2.09 -31.25 17.77
N ARG A 666 2.70 -32.37 18.15
CA ARG A 666 3.83 -32.39 19.08
C ARG A 666 5.11 -32.62 18.28
N LEU A 667 5.98 -31.62 18.29
CA LEU A 667 7.28 -31.69 17.66
C LEU A 667 8.31 -32.10 18.72
N SER A 668 9.07 -33.16 18.46
CA SER A 668 10.25 -33.51 19.25
C SER A 668 11.48 -32.91 18.58
N THR A 669 12.35 -32.26 19.35
CA THR A 669 13.70 -31.94 18.87
C THR A 669 14.44 -33.26 18.66
N SER A 670 14.82 -33.55 17.42
CA SER A 670 15.78 -34.59 17.08
C SER A 670 17.17 -34.27 17.64
#